data_AF-A0A661FCF8-F1
#
_entry.id   AF-A0A661FCF8-F1
#
_cell.length_a   1.000
_cell.length_b   1.000
_cell.length_c   1.000
_cell.angle_alpha   90.00
_cell.angle_beta   90.00
_cell.angle_gamma   90.00
#
_symmetry.space_group_name_H-M   'P 1'
#
loop_
_entity.id
_entity.type
_entity.pdbx_description
1 polymer ?
#
loop_
_entity_poly.entity_id
_entity_poly.type
_entity_poly.pdbx_seq_one_letter_code
_entity_poly.pdbx_strand_id
1 'polypeptide(L)'
;PPGWHLLAVTGVDNVPNSWITRWTLLDLFLVLIAALAVSRLWNNYWGLLALCALALIWHEANAPRFIWLNILAAVSLIKALPQGKVLRLMKVYRSACWIVLLIISIPFLVGQVRTGLYPQLEKPTQSIESQRAYKQDTALAADTMALDNTRAMSSFSVPKHSIKKTYQAPQESELKHIDANASLQTGPGLPQWQWTRIPLSWNGSVDSQQKVRFWYLGPVTSLLLNFLRVILVVVLSLLMLDIISKPFHFRLPIPGLKLCFLLFFILPATPAYADYPDPELLKELKQRLLKAPDCLPACAQLQTMHIVITPENLTLTLQAHAQESVAIPLPAKFQQWLPNSVLVDGVPAKALIRDDHGLLWLTLTPGIHKLVLKGSTPLQSSFTLPLPLKPHAISHTKQQWEIEGLKKNGTAENQLHFTRVETALQKESDLPSLSPSTFPAFIRVERTLNLGLDWHISTRVIRASKGATAVTLEIPLLKGESISSTNIRTEKGHAIVHMTSSQQSIEWQSLLEKNGHLTLTAPETDQWFELWRINTSPIWHINTTGIAAIHHQDQSGNWLPEWRPWPGEQISLSISRPEAIQGQTLTIDKSIVQVRAGKRNLETSLYIDIRSSKGSQHSILLPENALLQSVSVNGTTQPIRQQQQTVTLPITPGTQHYRLNWHEAKQQSSLLTTPEIDLGIDSVNTHLKIFLAEDRWVLLALGPRMGPAVLFWGVLIVLVILAYALGKTHITPLKHWQWFLLLIGLSQIPVTMALVVVAWLMALGLKQKQSYADVNTFNLVQILLIAFTLGSLAILFIAVEQGLLGSPDMQIVGNQSTVFNLNWYQDRSLTTLPTASVISLPLMSYRIMMLIWSLWLAISLLNWLKWGWQCFSYDGLWKKSLPGSKKESA
;
A
#
# COMPACT_ATOMS: atom_id res chain seq x y z
N PRO A 1 -11.68 -8.26 5.34
CA PRO A 1 -11.40 -9.68 5.04
C PRO A 1 -12.56 -10.32 4.28
N PRO A 2 -12.37 -11.44 3.58
CA PRO A 2 -13.48 -12.12 2.92
C PRO A 2 -14.58 -12.50 3.91
N GLY A 3 -15.83 -12.33 3.49
CA GLY A 3 -17.02 -12.53 4.33
C GLY A 3 -17.29 -11.41 5.34
N TRP A 4 -16.41 -10.41 5.42
CA TRP A 4 -16.65 -9.20 6.21
C TRP A 4 -17.10 -8.06 5.30
N HIS A 5 -18.28 -7.51 5.58
CA HIS A 5 -18.81 -6.36 4.84
C HIS A 5 -19.03 -5.18 5.78
N LEU A 6 -18.73 -3.97 5.30
CA LEU A 6 -18.96 -2.75 6.05
C LEU A 6 -20.44 -2.34 5.93
N LEU A 7 -21.16 -2.39 7.05
CA LEU A 7 -22.57 -2.02 7.13
C LEU A 7 -22.72 -0.49 7.23
N ALA A 8 -21.99 0.12 8.17
CA ALA A 8 -21.97 1.57 8.39
C ALA A 8 -20.64 2.04 8.99
N VAL A 9 -20.35 3.33 8.80
CA VAL A 9 -19.26 4.05 9.48
C VAL A 9 -19.83 5.35 10.02
N THR A 10 -19.45 5.70 11.24
CA THR A 10 -19.81 6.97 11.86
C THR A 10 -18.55 7.75 12.23
N GLY A 11 -18.60 9.08 12.18
CA GLY A 11 -17.45 9.97 12.48
C GLY A 11 -16.59 10.31 11.26
N VAL A 12 -17.11 10.06 10.05
CA VAL A 12 -16.49 10.36 8.75
C VAL A 12 -17.54 11.05 7.88
N ASP A 13 -17.13 12.06 7.10
CA ASP A 13 -18.07 12.89 6.34
C ASP A 13 -18.54 12.24 5.04
N ASN A 14 -17.67 11.47 4.37
CA ASN A 14 -18.04 10.76 3.16
C ASN A 14 -17.50 9.32 3.17
N VAL A 15 -18.42 8.38 2.96
CA VAL A 15 -18.18 6.93 2.96
C VAL A 15 -18.93 6.33 1.78
N PRO A 16 -18.33 6.29 0.57
CA PRO A 16 -19.08 5.95 -0.64
C PRO A 16 -19.54 4.48 -0.72
N ASN A 17 -18.94 3.57 0.08
CA ASN A 17 -19.07 2.12 -0.14
C ASN A 17 -19.59 1.31 1.06
N SER A 18 -20.34 1.90 2.00
CA SER A 18 -21.03 1.12 3.04
C SER A 18 -22.34 0.51 2.51
N TRP A 19 -22.92 -0.48 3.20
CA TRP A 19 -24.22 -1.03 2.79
C TRP A 19 -25.35 -0.01 2.88
N ILE A 20 -25.32 0.91 3.85
CA ILE A 20 -26.37 1.92 4.03
C ILE A 20 -26.18 3.08 3.04
N THR A 21 -24.96 3.58 2.87
CA THR A 21 -24.70 4.78 2.05
C THR A 21 -24.74 4.55 0.55
N ARG A 22 -24.71 3.28 0.08
CA ARG A 22 -24.77 2.96 -1.36
C ARG A 22 -26.18 3.05 -1.97
N TRP A 23 -27.22 3.20 -1.16
CA TRP A 23 -28.61 3.30 -1.61
C TRP A 23 -28.86 4.66 -2.27
N THR A 24 -29.34 4.66 -3.51
CA THR A 24 -29.83 5.89 -4.14
C THR A 24 -31.33 6.06 -3.91
N LEU A 25 -31.83 7.30 -4.05
CA LEU A 25 -33.26 7.59 -3.96
C LEU A 25 -34.05 6.81 -5.02
N LEU A 26 -33.47 6.62 -6.21
CA LEU A 26 -34.05 5.81 -7.28
C LEU A 26 -34.16 4.33 -6.88
N ASP A 27 -33.14 3.77 -6.24
CA ASP A 27 -33.16 2.38 -5.77
C ASP A 27 -34.29 2.15 -4.76
N LEU A 28 -34.43 3.05 -3.79
CA LEU A 28 -35.50 2.99 -2.78
C LEU A 28 -36.88 3.08 -3.44
N PHE A 29 -37.05 3.99 -4.40
CA PHE A 29 -38.30 4.14 -5.14
C PHE A 29 -38.67 2.87 -5.93
N LEU A 30 -37.71 2.28 -6.66
CA LEU A 30 -37.93 1.07 -7.46
C LEU A 30 -38.26 -0.17 -6.60
N VAL A 31 -37.60 -0.33 -5.45
CA VAL A 31 -37.92 -1.40 -4.49
C VAL A 31 -39.33 -1.23 -3.93
N LEU A 32 -39.70 0.01 -3.56
CA LEU A 32 -40.98 0.30 -2.93
C LEU A 32 -42.15 0.16 -3.91
N ILE A 33 -42.01 0.60 -5.17
CA ILE A 33 -43.06 0.44 -6.18
C ILE A 33 -43.25 -1.04 -6.57
N ALA A 34 -42.17 -1.82 -6.65
CA ALA A 34 -42.26 -3.26 -6.90
C ALA A 34 -43.00 -3.98 -5.76
N ALA A 35 -42.67 -3.67 -4.50
CA ALA A 35 -43.34 -4.24 -3.33
C ALA A 35 -44.82 -3.87 -3.26
N LEU A 36 -45.17 -2.61 -3.53
CA LEU A 36 -46.56 -2.15 -3.60
C LEU A 36 -47.35 -2.83 -4.73
N ALA A 37 -46.74 -3.01 -5.90
CA ALA A 37 -47.35 -3.71 -7.02
C ALA A 37 -47.64 -5.18 -6.68
N VAL A 38 -46.70 -5.88 -6.03
CA VAL A 38 -46.92 -7.26 -5.53
C VAL A 38 -48.05 -7.28 -4.50
N SER A 39 -48.09 -6.31 -3.59
CA SER A 39 -49.13 -6.20 -2.57
C SER A 39 -50.53 -6.09 -3.18
N ARG A 40 -50.68 -5.23 -4.20
CA ARG A 40 -51.95 -5.01 -4.91
C ARG A 40 -52.36 -6.20 -5.79
N LEU A 41 -51.42 -6.94 -6.35
CA LEU A 41 -51.70 -8.06 -7.25
C LEU A 41 -52.05 -9.36 -6.51
N TRP A 42 -51.49 -9.59 -5.31
CA TRP A 42 -51.72 -10.78 -4.49
C TRP A 42 -52.23 -10.44 -3.08
N ASN A 43 -51.36 -10.05 -2.14
CA ASN A 43 -51.73 -9.59 -0.79
C ASN A 43 -50.58 -8.82 -0.10
N ASN A 44 -50.88 -8.18 1.04
CA ASN A 44 -49.91 -7.40 1.83
C ASN A 44 -48.71 -8.24 2.34
N TYR A 45 -48.91 -9.53 2.66
CA TYR A 45 -47.82 -10.40 3.13
C TYR A 45 -46.77 -10.64 2.03
N TRP A 46 -47.20 -10.90 0.80
CA TRP A 46 -46.34 -11.04 -0.36
C TRP A 46 -45.66 -9.72 -0.75
N GLY A 47 -46.34 -8.59 -0.53
CA GLY A 47 -45.76 -7.26 -0.66
C GLY A 47 -44.58 -7.04 0.31
N LEU A 48 -44.74 -7.40 1.59
CA LEU A 48 -43.68 -7.30 2.59
C LEU A 48 -42.52 -8.26 2.28
N LEU A 49 -42.82 -9.49 1.86
CA LEU A 49 -41.80 -10.45 1.44
C LEU A 49 -41.00 -9.92 0.25
N ALA A 50 -41.67 -9.35 -0.76
CA ALA A 50 -41.02 -8.74 -1.91
C ALA A 50 -40.14 -7.54 -1.52
N LEU A 51 -40.59 -6.72 -0.56
CA LEU A 51 -39.78 -5.62 -0.01
C LEU A 51 -38.50 -6.16 0.63
N CYS A 52 -38.60 -7.14 1.53
CA CYS A 52 -37.43 -7.74 2.17
C CYS A 52 -36.49 -8.42 1.16
N ALA A 53 -37.05 -9.15 0.19
CA ALA A 53 -36.29 -9.84 -0.85
C ALA A 53 -35.50 -8.84 -1.70
N LEU A 54 -36.18 -7.82 -2.23
CA LEU A 54 -35.56 -6.81 -3.08
C LEU A 54 -34.55 -5.97 -2.30
N ALA A 55 -34.86 -5.56 -1.07
CA ALA A 55 -33.93 -4.82 -0.21
C ALA A 55 -32.60 -5.56 0.01
N LEU A 56 -32.65 -6.88 0.21
CA LEU A 56 -31.46 -7.67 0.48
C LEU A 56 -30.62 -7.98 -0.76
N ILE A 57 -31.24 -8.10 -1.94
CA ILE A 57 -30.54 -8.48 -3.19
C ILE A 57 -30.20 -7.28 -4.07
N TRP A 58 -30.75 -6.08 -3.82
CA TRP A 58 -30.66 -4.96 -4.77
C TRP A 58 -29.23 -4.57 -5.12
N HIS A 59 -28.32 -4.56 -4.15
CA HIS A 59 -26.92 -4.20 -4.37
C HIS A 59 -25.98 -5.39 -4.63
N GLU A 60 -26.53 -6.61 -4.72
CA GLU A 60 -25.74 -7.80 -5.04
C GLU A 60 -25.46 -7.87 -6.54
N ALA A 61 -24.29 -8.43 -6.88
CA ALA A 61 -23.89 -8.62 -8.27
C ALA A 61 -24.79 -9.67 -8.94
N ASN A 62 -25.16 -9.42 -10.20
CA ASN A 62 -26.00 -10.32 -11.02
C ASN A 62 -27.40 -10.62 -10.44
N ALA A 63 -27.88 -9.84 -9.46
CA ALA A 63 -29.22 -9.98 -8.93
C ALA A 63 -30.28 -9.69 -10.02
N PRO A 64 -31.39 -10.45 -10.05
CA PRO A 64 -32.46 -10.25 -11.03
C PRO A 64 -33.29 -9.00 -10.70
N ARG A 65 -32.76 -7.77 -10.86
CA ARG A 65 -33.42 -6.53 -10.38
C ARG A 65 -34.66 -6.15 -11.20
N PHE A 66 -34.45 -5.82 -12.48
CA PHE A 66 -35.49 -5.23 -13.34
C PHE A 66 -36.49 -6.25 -13.91
N ILE A 67 -36.16 -7.53 -13.90
CA ILE A 67 -37.05 -8.57 -14.44
C ILE A 67 -38.32 -8.71 -13.61
N TRP A 68 -38.27 -8.45 -12.29
CA TRP A 68 -39.46 -8.45 -11.42
C TRP A 68 -40.48 -7.41 -11.88
N LEU A 69 -40.04 -6.18 -12.16
CA LEU A 69 -40.91 -5.10 -12.64
C LEU A 69 -41.56 -5.44 -13.99
N ASN A 70 -40.80 -6.05 -14.90
CA ASN A 70 -41.32 -6.49 -16.19
C ASN A 70 -42.40 -7.57 -16.05
N ILE A 71 -42.19 -8.55 -15.17
CA ILE A 71 -43.19 -9.59 -14.88
C ILE A 71 -44.43 -8.96 -14.26
N LEU A 72 -44.26 -8.04 -13.29
CA LEU A 72 -45.38 -7.36 -12.64
C LEU A 72 -46.21 -6.54 -13.65
N ALA A 73 -45.56 -5.80 -14.53
CA ALA A 73 -46.21 -5.04 -15.60
C ALA A 73 -46.98 -5.96 -16.57
N ALA A 74 -46.38 -7.09 -16.96
CA ALA A 74 -47.03 -8.07 -17.82
C ALA A 74 -48.27 -8.69 -17.13
N VAL A 75 -48.14 -9.06 -15.85
CA VAL A 75 -49.24 -9.63 -15.06
C VAL A 75 -50.38 -8.62 -14.85
N SER A 76 -50.07 -7.35 -14.57
CA SER A 76 -51.09 -6.31 -14.41
C SER A 76 -51.83 -6.03 -15.72
N LEU A 77 -51.12 -5.95 -16.85
CA LEU A 77 -51.73 -5.76 -18.16
C LEU A 77 -52.62 -6.94 -18.55
N ILE A 78 -52.20 -8.18 -18.29
CA ILE A 78 -53.01 -9.38 -18.56
C ILE A 78 -54.32 -9.37 -17.76
N LYS A 79 -54.34 -8.82 -16.54
CA LYS A 79 -55.56 -8.69 -15.74
C LYS A 79 -56.52 -7.61 -16.25
N ALA A 80 -56.03 -6.60 -16.97
CA ALA A 80 -56.82 -5.47 -17.45
C ALA A 80 -57.28 -5.59 -18.92
N LEU A 81 -56.58 -6.37 -19.75
CA LEU A 81 -56.83 -6.48 -21.19
C LEU A 81 -58.03 -7.40 -21.52
N PRO A 82 -58.93 -7.00 -22.45
CA PRO A 82 -60.00 -7.86 -22.95
C PRO A 82 -59.47 -9.02 -23.81
N GLN A 83 -60.30 -10.04 -24.04
CA GLN A 83 -59.92 -11.20 -24.85
C GLN A 83 -59.57 -10.79 -26.29
N GLY A 84 -58.34 -11.06 -26.74
CA GLY A 84 -57.87 -10.70 -28.07
C GLY A 84 -56.42 -11.08 -28.38
N LYS A 85 -55.92 -10.66 -29.56
CA LYS A 85 -54.53 -10.92 -30.00
C LYS A 85 -53.49 -10.29 -29.05
N VAL A 86 -53.78 -9.11 -28.50
CA VAL A 86 -52.90 -8.40 -27.55
C VAL A 86 -52.76 -9.18 -26.24
N LEU A 87 -53.84 -9.76 -25.72
CA LEU A 87 -53.79 -10.64 -24.54
C LEU A 87 -52.92 -11.88 -24.78
N ARG A 88 -53.00 -12.48 -25.98
CA ARG A 88 -52.15 -13.61 -26.38
C ARG A 88 -50.68 -13.20 -26.44
N LEU A 89 -50.36 -12.03 -27.03
CA LEU A 89 -49.01 -11.48 -27.07
C LEU A 89 -48.46 -11.24 -25.64
N MET A 90 -49.26 -10.65 -24.75
CA MET A 90 -48.84 -10.41 -23.35
C MET A 90 -48.62 -11.70 -22.57
N LYS A 91 -49.42 -12.75 -22.82
CA LYS A 91 -49.18 -14.09 -22.23
C LYS A 91 -47.85 -14.69 -22.69
N VAL A 92 -47.53 -14.57 -23.98
CA VAL A 92 -46.22 -15.01 -24.53
C VAL A 92 -45.09 -14.19 -23.93
N TYR A 93 -45.24 -12.86 -23.86
CA TYR A 93 -44.26 -11.98 -23.23
C TYR A 93 -43.99 -12.36 -21.76
N ARG A 94 -45.04 -12.63 -20.97
CA ARG A 94 -44.91 -13.11 -19.59
C ARG A 94 -44.12 -14.43 -19.52
N SER A 95 -44.43 -15.39 -20.38
CA SER A 95 -43.69 -16.65 -20.45
C SER A 95 -42.22 -16.46 -20.82
N ALA A 96 -41.92 -15.53 -21.73
CA ALA A 96 -40.54 -15.16 -22.05
C ALA A 96 -39.84 -14.53 -20.84
N CYS A 97 -40.50 -13.63 -20.10
CA CYS A 97 -39.95 -13.05 -18.87
C CYS A 97 -39.68 -14.11 -17.79
N TRP A 98 -40.51 -15.16 -17.67
CA TRP A 98 -40.25 -16.27 -16.75
C TRP A 98 -39.00 -17.07 -17.13
N ILE A 99 -38.78 -17.32 -18.43
CA ILE A 99 -37.56 -17.98 -18.91
C ILE A 99 -36.34 -17.13 -18.58
N VAL A 100 -36.40 -15.83 -18.88
CA VAL A 100 -35.31 -14.88 -18.56
C VAL A 100 -35.06 -14.82 -17.05
N LEU A 101 -36.12 -14.82 -16.23
CA LEU A 101 -36.00 -14.86 -14.76
C LEU A 101 -35.23 -16.10 -14.32
N LEU A 102 -35.53 -17.29 -14.88
CA LEU A 102 -34.82 -18.52 -14.53
C LEU A 102 -33.35 -18.48 -14.97
N ILE A 103 -33.07 -17.99 -16.19
CA ILE A 103 -31.71 -17.85 -16.72
C ILE A 103 -30.85 -16.93 -15.85
N ILE A 104 -31.41 -15.86 -15.29
CA ILE A 104 -30.68 -14.94 -14.41
C ILE A 104 -30.64 -15.46 -12.97
N SER A 105 -31.74 -16.01 -12.47
CA SER A 105 -31.86 -16.44 -11.07
C SER A 105 -30.99 -17.66 -10.78
N ILE A 106 -30.87 -18.65 -11.68
CA ILE A 106 -30.09 -19.86 -11.39
C ILE A 106 -28.60 -19.52 -11.14
N PRO A 107 -27.88 -18.80 -12.02
CA PRO A 107 -26.51 -18.35 -11.75
C PRO A 107 -26.40 -17.50 -10.49
N PHE A 108 -27.38 -16.63 -10.22
CA PHE A 108 -27.41 -15.82 -9.01
C PHE A 108 -27.51 -16.68 -7.75
N LEU A 109 -28.44 -17.65 -7.70
CA LEU A 109 -28.61 -18.56 -6.56
C LEU A 109 -27.34 -19.39 -6.33
N VAL A 110 -26.74 -19.93 -7.39
CA VAL A 110 -25.46 -20.64 -7.32
C VAL A 110 -24.36 -19.73 -6.76
N GLY A 111 -24.29 -18.48 -7.24
CA GLY A 111 -23.34 -17.47 -6.76
C GLY A 111 -23.50 -17.19 -5.27
N GLN A 112 -24.73 -16.94 -4.80
CA GLN A 112 -25.01 -16.64 -3.39
C GLN A 112 -24.73 -17.83 -2.47
N VAL A 113 -25.08 -19.06 -2.87
CA VAL A 113 -24.73 -20.27 -2.09
C VAL A 113 -23.21 -20.44 -2.04
N ARG A 114 -22.50 -20.23 -3.15
CA ARG A 114 -21.04 -20.33 -3.21
C ARG A 114 -20.34 -19.29 -2.34
N THR A 115 -20.72 -18.02 -2.43
CA THR A 115 -20.12 -16.96 -1.61
C THR A 115 -20.53 -17.07 -0.14
N GLY A 116 -21.72 -17.61 0.16
CA GLY A 116 -22.14 -17.92 1.53
C GLY A 116 -21.31 -19.02 2.18
N LEU A 117 -21.06 -20.12 1.46
CA LEU A 117 -20.23 -21.23 1.95
C LEU A 117 -18.73 -20.90 1.94
N TYR A 118 -18.28 -20.15 0.93
CA TYR A 118 -16.88 -19.81 0.68
C TYR A 118 -16.75 -18.29 0.44
N PRO A 119 -16.66 -17.48 1.50
CA PRO A 119 -16.59 -16.03 1.38
C PRO A 119 -15.36 -15.51 0.62
N GLN A 120 -14.30 -16.32 0.54
CA GLN A 120 -13.11 -16.02 -0.27
C GLN A 120 -13.38 -15.96 -1.78
N LEU A 121 -14.56 -16.36 -2.25
CA LEU A 121 -14.92 -16.33 -3.67
C LEU A 121 -15.61 -15.04 -4.12
N GLU A 122 -15.84 -14.10 -3.21
CA GLU A 122 -16.44 -12.80 -3.55
C GLU A 122 -15.64 -12.06 -4.63
N LYS A 123 -14.30 -12.21 -4.63
CA LYS A 123 -13.38 -11.60 -5.59
C LYS A 123 -12.43 -12.64 -6.19
N PRO A 124 -12.88 -13.45 -7.16
CA PRO A 124 -12.12 -14.59 -7.67
C PRO A 124 -10.83 -14.20 -8.40
N THR A 125 -10.73 -12.96 -8.90
CA THR A 125 -9.56 -12.46 -9.65
C THR A 125 -8.49 -11.82 -8.77
N GLN A 126 -8.75 -11.57 -7.48
CA GLN A 126 -7.75 -10.99 -6.58
C GLN A 126 -6.88 -12.09 -5.96
N SER A 127 -5.62 -12.16 -6.37
CA SER A 127 -4.62 -13.04 -5.78
C SER A 127 -3.94 -12.43 -4.55
N ILE A 128 -3.64 -13.27 -3.57
CA ILE A 128 -2.94 -12.88 -2.34
C ILE A 128 -1.44 -12.59 -2.62
N GLU A 129 -0.86 -13.19 -3.66
CA GLU A 129 0.60 -13.20 -3.89
C GLU A 129 1.10 -12.10 -4.87
N SER A 130 0.22 -11.27 -5.44
CA SER A 130 0.55 -10.36 -6.54
C SER A 130 0.93 -8.93 -6.10
N GLN A 131 2.01 -8.77 -5.32
CA GLN A 131 2.65 -7.44 -5.16
C GLN A 131 4.19 -7.43 -5.22
N ARG A 132 4.90 -8.57 -5.19
CA ARG A 132 6.37 -8.54 -5.40
C ARG A 132 6.76 -8.29 -6.86
N ALA A 133 6.04 -8.84 -7.83
CA ALA A 133 6.37 -8.65 -9.25
C ALA A 133 6.33 -7.17 -9.70
N TYR A 134 5.33 -6.39 -9.27
CA TYR A 134 5.18 -5.01 -9.73
C TYR A 134 6.21 -4.03 -9.12
N LYS A 135 6.72 -4.31 -7.90
CA LYS A 135 7.81 -3.53 -7.29
C LYS A 135 9.19 -3.93 -7.84
N GLN A 136 9.37 -5.18 -8.27
CA GLN A 136 10.64 -5.66 -8.79
C GLN A 136 10.87 -5.19 -10.23
N ASP A 137 9.83 -5.17 -11.08
CA ASP A 137 9.94 -4.63 -12.45
C ASP A 137 10.13 -3.12 -12.47
N THR A 138 9.56 -2.37 -11.52
CA THR A 138 9.80 -0.92 -11.41
C THR A 138 11.19 -0.58 -10.88
N ALA A 139 11.74 -1.40 -9.98
CA ALA A 139 13.13 -1.28 -9.53
C ALA A 139 14.13 -1.68 -10.64
N LEU A 140 13.85 -2.76 -11.39
CA LEU A 140 14.68 -3.18 -12.53
C LEU A 140 14.59 -2.20 -13.71
N ALA A 141 13.43 -1.59 -13.95
CA ALA A 141 13.26 -0.53 -14.95
C ALA A 141 14.01 0.76 -14.57
N ALA A 142 14.03 1.11 -13.28
CA ALA A 142 14.81 2.24 -12.77
C ALA A 142 16.32 1.97 -12.86
N ASP A 143 16.78 0.76 -12.54
CA ASP A 143 18.18 0.36 -12.66
C ASP A 143 18.63 0.23 -14.13
N THR A 144 17.78 -0.27 -15.03
CA THR A 144 18.10 -0.35 -16.46
C THR A 144 18.14 1.02 -17.12
N MET A 145 17.25 1.96 -16.75
CA MET A 145 17.34 3.36 -17.18
C MET A 145 18.57 4.08 -16.61
N ALA A 146 19.02 3.74 -15.39
CA ALA A 146 20.26 4.26 -14.83
C ALA A 146 21.52 3.67 -15.50
N LEU A 147 21.46 2.40 -15.93
CA LEU A 147 22.54 1.72 -16.66
C LEU A 147 22.65 2.19 -18.12
N ASP A 148 21.54 2.54 -18.77
CA ASP A 148 21.53 3.04 -20.15
C ASP A 148 22.01 4.50 -20.22
N ASN A 149 21.67 5.33 -19.22
CA ASN A 149 22.20 6.69 -19.10
C ASN A 149 23.72 6.71 -18.83
N THR A 150 24.24 5.72 -18.11
CA THR A 150 25.69 5.59 -17.88
C THR A 150 26.45 5.04 -19.11
N ARG A 151 25.79 4.23 -19.96
CA ARG A 151 26.37 3.81 -21.25
C ARG A 151 26.36 4.91 -22.30
N ALA A 152 25.31 5.72 -22.37
CA ALA A 152 25.22 6.86 -23.30
C ALA A 152 26.32 7.92 -23.06
N MET A 153 26.74 8.12 -21.80
CA MET A 153 27.84 9.04 -21.45
C MET A 153 29.26 8.49 -21.67
N SER A 154 29.41 7.22 -22.03
CA SER A 154 30.73 6.56 -22.16
C SER A 154 31.33 6.58 -23.58
N SER A 155 30.69 7.25 -24.55
CA SER A 155 31.07 7.21 -25.97
C SER A 155 31.99 8.36 -26.44
N PHE A 156 32.41 9.28 -25.57
CA PHE A 156 33.42 10.29 -25.91
C PHE A 156 34.77 9.99 -25.24
N SER A 157 35.69 9.46 -26.03
CA SER A 157 37.07 9.14 -25.66
C SER A 157 37.96 10.39 -25.66
N VAL A 158 38.60 10.68 -24.53
CA VAL A 158 39.81 11.53 -24.42
C VAL A 158 40.81 10.80 -23.49
N PRO A 159 42.11 10.74 -23.80
CA PRO A 159 43.04 9.81 -23.16
C PRO A 159 43.42 10.24 -21.72
N LYS A 160 43.56 9.23 -20.86
CA LYS A 160 43.85 9.35 -19.42
C LYS A 160 45.33 9.68 -19.17
N HIS A 161 45.59 10.79 -18.48
CA HIS A 161 46.77 10.91 -17.61
C HIS A 161 46.36 10.60 -16.17
N SER A 162 46.99 9.57 -15.60
CA SER A 162 46.71 9.03 -14.28
C SER A 162 47.36 9.87 -13.18
N ILE A 163 46.56 10.65 -12.46
CA ILE A 163 46.93 11.17 -11.14
C ILE A 163 46.26 10.27 -10.10
N LYS A 164 47.06 9.49 -9.36
CA LYS A 164 46.61 8.77 -8.17
C LYS A 164 46.15 9.79 -7.14
N LYS A 165 44.85 10.02 -7.02
CA LYS A 165 44.25 10.66 -5.86
C LYS A 165 43.99 9.58 -4.81
N THR A 166 44.78 9.63 -3.74
CA THR A 166 44.45 9.01 -2.46
C THR A 166 43.12 9.61 -2.00
N TYR A 167 42.04 8.83 -2.12
CA TYR A 167 40.78 9.15 -1.48
C TYR A 167 40.99 9.01 0.04
N GLN A 168 41.12 10.13 0.74
CA GLN A 168 40.76 10.16 2.15
C GLN A 168 39.23 10.02 2.20
N ALA A 169 38.77 8.91 2.76
CA ALA A 169 37.36 8.70 3.07
C ALA A 169 36.87 9.87 3.95
N PRO A 170 35.62 10.33 3.76
CA PRO A 170 35.03 11.29 4.70
C PRO A 170 35.05 10.63 6.08
N GLN A 171 35.59 11.32 7.10
CA GLN A 171 35.35 10.92 8.49
C GLN A 171 33.84 11.01 8.72
N GLU A 172 33.18 9.85 8.80
CA GLU A 172 31.83 9.76 9.34
C GLU A 172 31.83 10.43 10.72
N SER A 173 30.85 11.30 10.95
CA SER A 173 30.63 11.92 12.25
C SER A 173 30.51 10.81 13.31
N GLU A 174 31.45 10.71 14.25
CA GLU A 174 31.55 9.68 15.29
C GLU A 174 30.24 9.44 16.07
N LEU A 175 29.34 10.42 16.10
CA LEU A 175 28.05 10.37 16.79
C LEU A 175 26.98 9.51 16.09
N LYS A 176 27.20 9.04 14.85
CA LYS A 176 26.27 8.18 14.10
C LYS A 176 26.54 6.68 14.26
N HIS A 177 27.52 6.28 15.07
CA HIS A 177 27.73 4.86 15.35
C HIS A 177 26.58 4.30 16.17
N ILE A 178 25.86 3.36 15.57
CA ILE A 178 24.87 2.52 16.27
C ILE A 178 25.66 1.62 17.22
N ASP A 179 25.32 1.63 18.51
CA ASP A 179 25.93 0.73 19.49
C ASP A 179 25.79 -0.72 19.03
N ALA A 180 26.92 -1.42 18.87
CA ALA A 180 26.96 -2.81 18.43
C ALA A 180 26.20 -3.77 19.36
N ASN A 181 25.99 -3.37 20.63
CA ASN A 181 25.21 -4.14 21.61
C ASN A 181 23.72 -3.79 21.61
N ALA A 182 23.28 -2.75 20.87
CA ALA A 182 21.88 -2.35 20.82
C ALA A 182 21.02 -3.45 20.18
N SER A 183 20.06 -3.98 20.94
CA SER A 183 18.99 -4.83 20.41
C SER A 183 17.96 -3.95 19.69
N LEU A 184 18.16 -3.75 18.40
CA LEU A 184 17.15 -3.14 17.54
C LEU A 184 15.98 -4.12 17.42
N GLN A 185 14.76 -3.67 17.69
CA GLN A 185 13.58 -4.50 17.53
C GLN A 185 13.29 -4.66 16.04
N THR A 186 13.02 -5.88 15.59
CA THR A 186 12.65 -6.17 14.21
C THR A 186 11.20 -5.80 13.90
N GLY A 187 10.40 -5.46 14.92
CA GLY A 187 8.98 -5.19 14.79
C GLY A 187 8.16 -6.42 14.38
N PRO A 188 6.82 -6.32 14.41
CA PRO A 188 5.95 -7.42 14.00
C PRO A 188 6.02 -7.65 12.48
N GLY A 189 5.82 -8.89 12.05
CA GLY A 189 5.62 -9.19 10.63
C GLY A 189 4.33 -8.56 10.11
N LEU A 190 4.33 -8.10 8.86
CA LEU A 190 3.17 -7.47 8.23
C LEU A 190 2.49 -8.41 7.22
N PRO A 191 1.15 -8.58 7.30
CA PRO A 191 0.42 -9.34 6.30
C PRO A 191 0.51 -8.68 4.91
N GLN A 192 0.77 -9.49 3.88
CA GLN A 192 0.99 -9.02 2.50
C GLN A 192 -0.30 -9.00 1.66
N TRP A 193 -1.40 -9.58 2.16
CA TRP A 193 -2.66 -9.71 1.42
C TRP A 193 -3.50 -8.43 1.41
N GLN A 194 -4.32 -8.26 0.37
CA GLN A 194 -5.26 -7.14 0.24
C GLN A 194 -6.59 -7.62 -0.37
N TRP A 195 -7.71 -6.99 0.00
CA TRP A 195 -9.05 -7.42 -0.44
C TRP A 195 -9.99 -6.25 -0.77
N THR A 196 -10.76 -5.79 0.22
CA THR A 196 -11.63 -4.61 0.11
C THR A 196 -10.93 -3.40 0.72
N ARG A 197 -10.74 -2.36 -0.10
CA ARG A 197 -10.26 -1.05 0.36
C ARG A 197 -11.43 -0.08 0.31
N ILE A 198 -11.66 0.63 1.41
CA ILE A 198 -12.74 1.59 1.53
C ILE A 198 -12.10 2.94 1.86
N PRO A 199 -12.08 3.89 0.92
CA PRO A 199 -11.57 5.22 1.19
C PRO A 199 -12.53 5.93 2.14
N LEU A 200 -11.96 6.54 3.18
CA LEU A 200 -12.66 7.40 4.14
C LEU A 200 -12.12 8.81 3.93
N SER A 201 -13.01 9.79 3.87
CA SER A 201 -12.62 11.19 3.67
C SER A 201 -13.33 12.10 4.66
N TRP A 202 -12.60 13.09 5.15
CA TRP A 202 -13.05 14.13 6.07
C TRP A 202 -12.96 15.50 5.38
N ASN A 203 -13.95 16.35 5.63
CA ASN A 203 -13.99 17.71 5.15
C ASN A 203 -13.49 18.64 6.27
N GLY A 204 -12.19 18.90 6.31
CA GLY A 204 -11.55 19.80 7.28
C GLY A 204 -10.58 19.11 8.23
N SER A 205 -10.13 19.84 9.24
CA SER A 205 -9.22 19.32 10.27
C SER A 205 -9.94 18.35 11.20
N VAL A 206 -9.34 17.17 11.42
CA VAL A 206 -9.84 16.14 12.36
C VAL A 206 -9.24 16.40 13.74
N ASP A 207 -10.08 16.52 14.77
CA ASP A 207 -9.63 16.67 16.16
C ASP A 207 -9.10 15.34 16.71
N SER A 208 -8.07 15.41 17.55
CA SER A 208 -7.53 14.30 18.36
C SER A 208 -8.58 13.50 19.14
N GLN A 209 -9.71 14.13 19.51
CA GLN A 209 -10.80 13.47 20.26
C GLN A 209 -11.85 12.80 19.36
N GLN A 210 -11.76 12.96 18.04
CA GLN A 210 -12.77 12.46 17.11
C GLN A 210 -12.68 10.93 16.99
N LYS A 211 -13.78 10.24 17.31
CA LYS A 211 -13.86 8.78 17.27
C LYS A 211 -14.56 8.30 16.00
N VAL A 212 -13.91 7.42 15.26
CA VAL A 212 -14.50 6.69 14.15
C VAL A 212 -15.02 5.34 14.64
N ARG A 213 -16.24 4.96 14.27
CA ARG A 213 -16.79 3.63 14.57
C ARG A 213 -17.16 2.90 13.30
N PHE A 214 -16.82 1.62 13.25
CA PHE A 214 -17.07 0.73 12.13
C PHE A 214 -18.05 -0.36 12.53
N TRP A 215 -19.11 -0.52 11.75
CA TRP A 215 -20.09 -1.60 11.91
C TRP A 215 -19.87 -2.62 10.82
N TYR A 216 -19.48 -3.83 11.20
CA TYR A 216 -19.21 -4.91 10.25
C TYR A 216 -20.23 -6.03 10.36
N LEU A 217 -20.60 -6.58 9.21
CA LEU A 217 -21.22 -7.88 9.09
C LEU A 217 -20.10 -8.93 9.06
N GLY A 218 -20.12 -9.87 10.01
CA GLY A 218 -19.18 -10.97 10.05
C GLY A 218 -19.51 -12.09 9.04
N PRO A 219 -18.63 -13.11 8.92
CA PRO A 219 -18.77 -14.18 7.94
C PRO A 219 -20.01 -15.05 8.19
N VAL A 220 -20.36 -15.34 9.45
CA VAL A 220 -21.55 -16.14 9.78
C VAL A 220 -22.83 -15.37 9.43
N THR A 221 -22.89 -14.08 9.72
CA THR A 221 -24.03 -13.24 9.34
C THR A 221 -24.14 -13.12 7.82
N SER A 222 -23.02 -13.01 7.09
CA SER A 222 -23.01 -13.00 5.64
C SER A 222 -23.51 -14.33 5.06
N LEU A 223 -23.08 -15.47 5.62
CA LEU A 223 -23.60 -16.79 5.27
C LEU A 223 -25.12 -16.87 5.43
N LEU A 224 -25.63 -16.52 6.61
CA LEU A 224 -27.08 -16.56 6.89
C LEU A 224 -27.87 -15.64 5.93
N LEU A 225 -27.35 -14.45 5.66
CA LEU A 225 -27.97 -13.51 4.71
C LEU A 225 -27.98 -14.07 3.27
N ASN A 226 -26.90 -14.72 2.83
CA ASN A 226 -26.84 -15.33 1.50
C ASN A 226 -27.85 -16.47 1.34
N PHE A 227 -28.00 -17.35 2.34
CA PHE A 227 -29.04 -18.38 2.32
C PHE A 227 -30.44 -17.77 2.40
N LEU A 228 -30.65 -16.72 3.20
CA LEU A 228 -31.92 -16.00 3.27
C LEU A 228 -32.29 -15.38 1.92
N ARG A 229 -31.33 -14.76 1.21
CA ARG A 229 -31.53 -14.21 -0.15
C ARG A 229 -31.93 -15.30 -1.14
N VAL A 230 -31.29 -16.46 -1.09
CA VAL A 230 -31.62 -17.62 -1.93
C VAL A 230 -33.06 -18.07 -1.68
N ILE A 231 -33.46 -18.24 -0.41
CA ILE A 231 -34.83 -18.63 -0.05
C ILE A 231 -35.84 -17.59 -0.53
N LEU A 232 -35.58 -16.30 -0.28
CA LEU A 232 -36.48 -15.21 -0.67
C LEU A 232 -36.66 -15.11 -2.19
N VAL A 233 -35.58 -15.24 -2.97
CA VAL A 233 -35.65 -15.21 -4.44
C VAL A 233 -36.36 -16.45 -5.00
N VAL A 234 -36.13 -17.64 -4.43
CA VAL A 234 -36.84 -18.86 -4.83
C VAL A 234 -38.34 -18.70 -4.56
N VAL A 235 -38.70 -18.25 -3.36
CA VAL A 235 -40.11 -18.05 -2.98
C VAL A 235 -40.78 -17.00 -3.86
N LEU A 236 -40.11 -15.87 -4.13
CA LEU A 236 -40.63 -14.82 -5.01
C LEU A 236 -40.76 -15.30 -6.46
N SER A 237 -39.81 -16.11 -6.96
CA SER A 237 -39.88 -16.72 -8.30
C SER A 237 -41.07 -17.68 -8.42
N LEU A 238 -41.28 -18.52 -7.40
CA LEU A 238 -42.40 -19.46 -7.37
C LEU A 238 -43.76 -18.75 -7.27
N LEU A 239 -43.83 -17.60 -6.61
CA LEU A 239 -45.00 -16.72 -6.62
C LEU A 239 -45.26 -16.16 -8.03
N MET A 240 -44.22 -15.65 -8.71
CA MET A 240 -44.36 -15.10 -10.06
C MET A 240 -44.77 -16.14 -11.12
N LEU A 241 -44.41 -17.41 -10.89
CA LEU A 241 -44.79 -18.55 -11.72
C LEU A 241 -46.19 -19.10 -11.38
N ASP A 242 -46.90 -18.51 -10.42
CA ASP A 242 -48.24 -18.91 -9.98
C ASP A 242 -48.30 -20.33 -9.36
N ILE A 243 -47.17 -20.83 -8.83
CA ILE A 243 -47.04 -22.19 -8.26
C ILE A 243 -47.48 -22.23 -6.78
N ILE A 244 -47.34 -21.11 -6.06
CA ILE A 244 -47.64 -20.97 -4.61
C ILE A 244 -48.75 -19.93 -4.35
N SER A 245 -49.59 -19.65 -5.35
CA SER A 245 -50.62 -18.61 -5.25
C SER A 245 -51.81 -18.95 -4.33
N LYS A 246 -51.89 -20.17 -3.80
CA LYS A 246 -52.88 -20.52 -2.77
C LYS A 246 -52.58 -19.76 -1.48
N PRO A 247 -53.60 -19.25 -0.76
CA PRO A 247 -53.40 -18.54 0.50
C PRO A 247 -52.74 -19.47 1.50
N PHE A 248 -51.44 -19.26 1.72
CA PHE A 248 -50.69 -19.96 2.74
C PHE A 248 -51.02 -19.29 4.07
N HIS A 249 -51.92 -19.88 4.86
CA HIS A 249 -52.22 -19.40 6.21
C HIS A 249 -51.06 -19.73 7.15
N PHE A 250 -49.98 -18.94 7.08
CA PHE A 250 -48.90 -18.99 8.06
C PHE A 250 -49.41 -18.37 9.36
N ARG A 251 -49.84 -19.21 10.31
CA ARG A 251 -50.02 -18.77 11.71
C ARG A 251 -48.63 -18.54 12.28
N LEU A 252 -48.14 -17.30 12.21
CA LEU A 252 -46.93 -16.92 12.95
C LEU A 252 -47.23 -17.06 14.45
N PRO A 253 -46.51 -17.93 15.20
CA PRO A 253 -46.50 -17.82 16.64
C PRO A 253 -45.72 -16.54 16.99
N ILE A 254 -46.46 -15.57 17.51
CA ILE A 254 -45.97 -14.21 17.80
C ILE A 254 -44.83 -14.12 18.85
N PRO A 255 -44.47 -15.13 19.69
CA PRO A 255 -43.32 -14.94 20.59
C PRO A 255 -41.95 -15.25 19.95
N GLY A 256 -41.87 -15.93 18.80
CA GLY A 256 -40.58 -16.33 18.21
C GLY A 256 -39.88 -15.25 17.36
N LEU A 257 -40.65 -14.40 16.67
CA LEU A 257 -40.10 -13.42 15.72
C LEU A 257 -39.48 -12.20 16.42
N LYS A 258 -39.96 -11.85 17.63
CA LYS A 258 -39.32 -10.84 18.49
C LYS A 258 -37.95 -11.32 18.98
N LEU A 259 -37.79 -12.61 19.27
CA LEU A 259 -36.51 -13.17 19.71
C LEU A 259 -35.46 -13.20 18.59
N CYS A 260 -35.88 -13.44 17.34
CA CYS A 260 -34.98 -13.44 16.18
C CYS A 260 -34.53 -12.02 15.77
N PHE A 261 -35.41 -11.01 15.88
CA PHE A 261 -35.03 -9.60 15.70
C PHE A 261 -34.18 -9.06 16.86
N LEU A 262 -34.38 -9.56 18.08
CA LEU A 262 -33.57 -9.22 19.26
C LEU A 262 -32.17 -9.89 19.21
N LEU A 263 -32.06 -11.13 18.73
CA LEU A 263 -30.76 -11.82 18.59
C LEU A 263 -29.84 -11.17 17.54
N PHE A 264 -30.40 -10.52 16.52
CA PHE A 264 -29.61 -9.79 15.51
C PHE A 264 -28.92 -8.54 16.07
N PHE A 265 -29.40 -8.01 17.22
CA PHE A 265 -28.87 -6.80 17.87
C PHE A 265 -27.88 -7.08 19.02
N ILE A 266 -27.64 -8.34 19.42
CA ILE A 266 -26.83 -8.68 20.63
C ILE A 266 -25.43 -9.24 20.29
N LEU A 267 -24.98 -9.19 19.03
CA LEU A 267 -23.62 -9.62 18.68
C LEU A 267 -22.56 -8.66 19.28
N PRO A 268 -21.56 -9.15 20.03
CA PRO A 268 -20.57 -8.32 20.71
C PRO A 268 -19.64 -7.63 19.70
N ALA A 269 -19.58 -6.31 19.75
CA ALA A 269 -18.60 -5.49 19.04
C ALA A 269 -17.32 -5.42 19.86
N THR A 270 -16.29 -6.17 19.47
CA THR A 270 -14.95 -6.03 20.03
C THR A 270 -14.22 -4.87 19.34
N PRO A 271 -13.68 -3.89 20.09
CA PRO A 271 -12.89 -2.81 19.50
C PRO A 271 -11.51 -3.33 19.06
N ALA A 272 -11.07 -2.90 17.88
CA ALA A 272 -9.71 -3.12 17.36
C ALA A 272 -9.11 -1.77 16.96
N TYR A 273 -7.87 -1.51 17.37
CA TYR A 273 -7.13 -0.27 17.09
C TYR A 273 -6.08 -0.51 16.00
N ALA A 274 -5.78 0.52 15.20
CA ALA A 274 -4.69 0.54 14.22
C ALA A 274 -4.06 1.94 14.16
N ASP A 275 -2.73 2.01 14.28
CA ASP A 275 -1.94 3.25 14.29
C ASP A 275 -1.44 3.68 12.89
N TYR A 276 -1.10 4.97 12.76
CA TYR A 276 -0.69 5.68 11.54
C TYR A 276 0.74 6.26 11.67
N PRO A 277 1.53 6.41 10.58
CA PRO A 277 2.94 6.83 10.69
C PRO A 277 3.16 8.33 10.93
N ASP A 278 4.31 8.59 11.58
CA ASP A 278 4.69 9.85 12.20
C ASP A 278 4.94 11.02 11.20
N PRO A 279 4.70 12.29 11.61
CA PRO A 279 4.98 13.50 10.85
C PRO A 279 6.45 13.64 10.42
N GLU A 280 7.34 12.84 11.00
CA GLU A 280 8.77 12.81 10.68
C GLU A 280 9.04 12.37 9.23
N LEU A 281 8.27 11.40 8.71
CA LEU A 281 8.43 10.91 7.35
C LEU A 281 8.13 11.99 6.29
N LEU A 282 7.22 12.91 6.61
CA LEU A 282 6.84 14.02 5.73
C LEU A 282 7.92 15.11 5.69
N LYS A 283 8.60 15.34 6.81
CA LYS A 283 9.77 16.23 6.86
C LYS A 283 10.91 15.67 6.00
N GLU A 284 11.13 14.36 6.03
CA GLU A 284 12.19 13.72 5.25
C GLU A 284 12.00 13.89 3.73
N LEU A 285 10.77 13.81 3.25
CA LEU A 285 10.43 14.02 1.83
C LEU A 285 10.65 15.48 1.39
N LYS A 286 10.33 16.45 2.24
CA LYS A 286 10.60 17.88 1.96
C LYS A 286 12.11 18.15 1.85
N GLN A 287 12.90 17.51 2.71
CA GLN A 287 14.34 17.70 2.77
C GLN A 287 15.06 17.13 1.53
N ARG A 288 14.56 16.03 0.96
CA ARG A 288 15.11 15.47 -0.30
C ARG A 288 14.83 16.34 -1.52
N LEU A 289 13.72 17.09 -1.54
CA LEU A 289 13.32 17.94 -2.67
C LEU A 289 14.08 19.27 -2.76
N LEU A 290 14.73 19.72 -1.68
CA LEU A 290 15.38 21.04 -1.58
C LEU A 290 16.92 20.96 -1.50
N LYS A 291 17.53 19.89 -2.00
CA LYS A 291 18.98 19.67 -1.93
C LYS A 291 19.75 20.73 -2.74
N ALA A 292 20.69 21.44 -2.10
CA ALA A 292 21.54 22.44 -2.73
C ALA A 292 22.59 21.81 -3.70
N PRO A 293 23.10 22.56 -4.69
CA PRO A 293 24.14 22.08 -5.61
C PRO A 293 25.48 21.80 -4.91
N ASP A 294 26.18 20.76 -5.35
CA ASP A 294 27.42 20.28 -4.72
C ASP A 294 28.60 21.27 -4.81
N CYS A 295 28.56 22.25 -5.72
CA CYS A 295 29.65 23.22 -5.91
C CYS A 295 29.67 24.36 -4.89
N LEU A 296 28.65 24.52 -4.03
CA LEU A 296 28.63 25.59 -3.04
C LEU A 296 29.71 25.35 -1.98
N PRO A 297 30.49 26.37 -1.56
CA PRO A 297 30.32 27.81 -1.85
C PRO A 297 31.07 28.34 -3.08
N ALA A 298 31.82 27.50 -3.81
CA ALA A 298 32.71 27.90 -4.91
C ALA A 298 32.09 27.79 -6.32
N CYS A 299 30.76 27.83 -6.44
CA CYS A 299 30.07 27.74 -7.73
C CYS A 299 30.34 28.92 -8.67
N ALA A 300 30.92 30.02 -8.18
CA ALA A 300 31.31 31.14 -9.01
C ALA A 300 32.55 31.86 -8.47
N GLN A 301 33.35 32.44 -9.37
CA GLN A 301 34.59 33.15 -9.06
C GLN A 301 34.77 34.40 -9.95
N LEU A 302 35.53 35.38 -9.47
CA LEU A 302 35.93 36.56 -10.25
C LEU A 302 37.36 36.39 -10.73
N GLN A 303 37.55 36.32 -12.06
CA GLN A 303 38.88 36.15 -12.64
C GLN A 303 39.66 37.47 -12.64
N THR A 304 39.06 38.53 -13.19
CA THR A 304 39.72 39.83 -13.33
C THR A 304 38.79 40.98 -12.97
N MET A 305 39.37 42.06 -12.45
CA MET A 305 38.69 43.33 -12.20
C MET A 305 39.52 44.48 -12.78
N HIS A 306 38.91 45.33 -13.61
CA HIS A 306 39.50 46.56 -14.09
C HIS A 306 38.74 47.77 -13.50
N ILE A 307 39.48 48.67 -12.86
CA ILE A 307 38.94 49.83 -12.15
C ILE A 307 39.32 51.09 -12.92
N VAL A 308 38.32 51.89 -13.30
CA VAL A 308 38.54 53.24 -13.86
C VAL A 308 37.86 54.23 -12.95
N ILE A 309 38.66 55.05 -12.25
CA ILE A 309 38.15 56.09 -11.34
C ILE A 309 38.54 57.48 -11.83
N THR A 310 37.52 58.33 -11.98
CA THR A 310 37.60 59.74 -12.35
C THR A 310 36.92 60.58 -11.26
N PRO A 311 37.02 61.93 -11.28
CA PRO A 311 36.37 62.77 -10.27
C PRO A 311 34.85 62.62 -10.22
N GLU A 312 34.20 62.26 -11.33
CA GLU A 312 32.74 62.18 -11.45
C GLU A 312 32.20 60.73 -11.57
N ASN A 313 32.99 59.80 -12.10
CA ASN A 313 32.52 58.44 -12.41
C ASN A 313 33.51 57.36 -11.96
N LEU A 314 32.96 56.29 -11.41
CA LEU A 314 33.64 55.02 -11.11
C LEU A 314 33.05 53.92 -11.99
N THR A 315 33.91 53.28 -12.79
CA THR A 315 33.54 52.13 -13.62
C THR A 315 34.36 50.90 -13.22
N LEU A 316 33.67 49.79 -12.94
CA LEU A 316 34.26 48.50 -12.66
C LEU A 316 33.90 47.52 -13.77
N THR A 317 34.90 46.90 -14.39
CA THR A 317 34.70 45.80 -15.35
C THR A 317 35.20 44.50 -14.74
N LEU A 318 34.30 43.55 -14.50
CA LEU A 318 34.59 42.25 -13.89
C LEU A 318 34.41 41.13 -14.91
N GLN A 319 35.19 40.06 -14.79
CA GLN A 319 34.94 38.80 -15.48
C GLN A 319 34.58 37.73 -14.44
N ALA A 320 33.33 37.27 -14.46
CA ALA A 320 32.81 36.28 -13.53
C ALA A 320 32.66 34.93 -14.24
N HIS A 321 33.08 33.85 -13.59
CA HIS A 321 32.84 32.48 -14.06
C HIS A 321 31.86 31.83 -13.10
N ALA A 322 30.77 31.28 -13.61
CA ALA A 322 29.78 30.54 -12.84
C ALA A 322 29.67 29.11 -13.39
N GLN A 323 29.76 28.11 -12.52
CA GLN A 323 29.64 26.70 -12.89
C GLN A 323 28.18 26.21 -12.83
N GLU A 324 27.38 26.82 -11.97
CA GLU A 324 25.94 26.56 -11.78
C GLU A 324 25.17 27.88 -11.79
N SER A 325 23.84 27.81 -11.88
CA SER A 325 22.99 29.01 -11.76
C SER A 325 23.01 29.52 -10.31
N VAL A 326 23.86 30.50 -10.01
CA VAL A 326 24.08 31.01 -8.65
C VAL A 326 24.06 32.53 -8.58
N ALA A 327 23.73 33.06 -7.40
CA ALA A 327 23.87 34.48 -7.10
C ALA A 327 25.29 34.79 -6.62
N ILE A 328 25.90 35.83 -7.18
CA ILE A 328 27.21 36.33 -6.75
C ILE A 328 27.08 37.71 -6.10
N PRO A 329 27.88 37.99 -5.06
CA PRO A 329 27.93 39.33 -4.48
C PRO A 329 28.82 40.24 -5.35
N LEU A 330 28.32 41.42 -5.67
CA LEU A 330 29.03 42.46 -6.41
C LEU A 330 29.82 43.37 -5.44
N PRO A 331 30.92 43.99 -5.90
CA PRO A 331 31.68 44.96 -5.11
C PRO A 331 30.94 46.31 -5.05
N ALA A 332 29.76 46.32 -4.42
CA ALA A 332 28.91 47.48 -4.25
C ALA A 332 28.12 47.35 -2.95
N LYS A 333 28.17 48.39 -2.11
CA LYS A 333 27.53 48.39 -0.79
C LYS A 333 26.86 49.74 -0.51
N PHE A 334 25.65 49.68 0.02
CA PHE A 334 24.89 50.85 0.45
C PHE A 334 25.70 51.69 1.46
N GLN A 335 25.62 53.02 1.37
CA GLN A 335 26.42 54.03 2.09
C GLN A 335 27.91 54.15 1.73
N GLN A 336 28.49 53.20 0.97
CA GLN A 336 29.87 53.31 0.46
C GLN A 336 29.89 53.72 -1.00
N TRP A 337 29.39 52.86 -1.88
CA TRP A 337 29.27 53.14 -3.31
C TRP A 337 28.27 52.16 -3.94
N LEU A 338 27.36 52.69 -4.76
CA LEU A 338 26.39 51.92 -5.54
C LEU A 338 26.48 52.33 -7.02
N PRO A 339 26.43 51.36 -7.94
CA PRO A 339 26.38 51.66 -9.37
C PRO A 339 24.99 52.17 -9.78
N ASN A 340 24.96 53.14 -10.69
CA ASN A 340 23.76 53.62 -11.37
C ASN A 340 23.31 52.63 -12.45
N SER A 341 24.23 51.84 -13.01
CA SER A 341 23.93 50.80 -14.01
C SER A 341 24.81 49.57 -13.83
N VAL A 342 24.21 48.38 -13.96
CA VAL A 342 24.90 47.09 -13.99
C VAL A 342 24.54 46.36 -15.29
N LEU A 343 25.54 46.03 -16.09
CA LEU A 343 25.40 45.30 -17.35
C LEU A 343 26.04 43.91 -17.21
N VAL A 344 25.36 42.88 -17.71
CA VAL A 344 25.84 41.51 -17.87
C VAL A 344 25.93 41.23 -19.37
N ASP A 345 27.12 41.00 -19.88
CA ASP A 345 27.39 40.75 -21.31
C ASP A 345 26.82 41.82 -22.26
N GLY A 346 26.81 43.08 -21.79
CA GLY A 346 26.30 44.23 -22.54
C GLY A 346 24.80 44.49 -22.40
N VAL A 347 24.06 43.65 -21.67
CA VAL A 347 22.61 43.79 -21.43
C VAL A 347 22.35 44.20 -19.96
N PRO A 348 21.38 45.07 -19.65
CA PRO A 348 21.01 45.39 -18.27
C PRO A 348 20.67 44.15 -17.43
N ALA A 349 21.20 44.08 -16.21
CA ALA A 349 20.95 42.97 -15.29
C ALA A 349 19.46 42.85 -14.92
N LYS A 350 18.90 41.64 -15.05
CA LYS A 350 17.46 41.37 -14.80
C LYS A 350 17.11 41.00 -13.35
N ALA A 351 18.08 40.53 -12.58
CA ALA A 351 17.87 40.02 -11.22
C ALA A 351 18.97 40.55 -10.28
N LEU A 352 18.72 41.73 -9.72
CA LEU A 352 19.56 42.36 -8.70
C LEU A 352 18.80 42.40 -7.38
N ILE A 353 19.43 41.96 -6.29
CA ILE A 353 18.88 42.01 -4.94
C ILE A 353 19.89 42.71 -4.04
N ARG A 354 19.39 43.50 -3.08
CA ARG A 354 20.21 44.02 -2.00
C ARG A 354 19.90 43.22 -0.74
N ASP A 355 20.93 42.69 -0.09
CA ASP A 355 20.75 41.97 1.17
C ASP A 355 20.57 42.91 2.37
N ASP A 356 20.27 42.34 3.54
CA ASP A 356 20.08 43.09 4.80
C ASP A 356 21.37 43.80 5.27
N HIS A 357 22.54 43.40 4.76
CA HIS A 357 23.83 44.04 5.02
C HIS A 357 24.17 45.17 4.01
N GLY A 358 23.28 45.42 3.05
CA GLY A 358 23.41 46.46 2.03
C GLY A 358 24.30 46.10 0.84
N LEU A 359 24.75 44.85 0.70
CA LEU A 359 25.53 44.37 -0.46
C LEU A 359 24.61 44.05 -1.64
N LEU A 360 25.10 44.33 -2.85
CA LEU A 360 24.36 44.07 -4.08
C LEU A 360 24.69 42.66 -4.60
N TRP A 361 23.66 41.86 -4.87
CA TRP A 361 23.74 40.49 -5.39
C TRP A 361 23.19 40.41 -6.81
N LEU A 362 23.82 39.60 -7.65
CA LEU A 362 23.46 39.38 -9.04
C LEU A 362 23.37 37.88 -9.34
N THR A 363 22.27 37.44 -9.94
CA THR A 363 22.14 36.06 -10.43
C THR A 363 22.85 35.88 -11.77
N LEU A 364 23.69 34.84 -11.87
CA LEU A 364 24.37 34.43 -13.10
C LEU A 364 23.98 32.99 -13.49
N THR A 365 23.90 32.76 -14.79
CA THR A 365 23.78 31.41 -15.38
C THR A 365 25.15 30.74 -15.47
N PRO A 366 25.22 29.41 -15.69
CA PRO A 366 26.49 28.75 -15.95
C PRO A 366 27.21 29.34 -17.18
N GLY A 367 28.47 29.74 -17.03
CA GLY A 367 29.26 30.34 -18.10
C GLY A 367 30.27 31.39 -17.63
N ILE A 368 30.94 32.01 -18.60
CA ILE A 368 31.85 33.15 -18.39
C ILE A 368 31.10 34.42 -18.78
N HIS A 369 30.96 35.33 -17.83
CA HIS A 369 30.20 36.57 -17.97
C HIS A 369 31.08 37.79 -17.78
N LYS A 370 30.88 38.83 -18.59
CA LYS A 370 31.49 40.15 -18.44
C LYS A 370 30.52 41.09 -17.76
N LEU A 371 30.86 41.57 -16.58
CA LEU A 371 30.03 42.46 -15.78
C LEU A 371 30.61 43.88 -15.84
N VAL A 372 29.77 44.88 -16.11
CA VAL A 372 30.18 46.29 -16.12
C VAL A 372 29.28 47.06 -15.15
N LEU A 373 29.88 47.58 -14.08
CA LEU A 373 29.23 48.40 -13.07
C LEU A 373 29.68 49.85 -13.28
N LYS A 374 28.74 50.78 -13.44
CA LYS A 374 29.02 52.21 -13.57
C LYS A 374 28.21 53.00 -12.56
N GLY A 375 28.82 53.94 -11.87
CA GLY A 375 28.13 54.87 -10.97
C GLY A 375 28.96 56.11 -10.72
N SER A 376 28.35 57.12 -10.10
CA SER A 376 29.06 58.33 -9.68
C SER A 376 30.04 58.03 -8.54
N THR A 377 31.18 58.72 -8.49
CA THR A 377 32.10 58.67 -7.35
C THR A 377 31.48 59.29 -6.10
N PRO A 378 31.70 58.73 -4.89
CA PRO A 378 31.20 59.32 -3.64
C PRO A 378 31.76 60.73 -3.38
N LEU A 379 30.96 61.59 -2.74
CA LEU A 379 31.34 62.98 -2.39
C LEU A 379 32.38 63.07 -1.26
N GLN A 380 32.62 61.99 -0.53
CA GLN A 380 33.56 61.92 0.60
C GLN A 380 35.01 61.97 0.10
N SER A 381 35.92 62.57 0.89
CA SER A 381 37.36 62.61 0.58
C SER A 381 38.03 61.22 0.63
N SER A 382 37.37 60.23 1.24
CA SER A 382 37.74 58.83 1.15
C SER A 382 36.52 57.90 1.21
N PHE A 383 36.61 56.74 0.57
CA PHE A 383 35.58 55.69 0.66
C PHE A 383 36.20 54.29 0.54
N THR A 384 35.44 53.26 0.88
CA THR A 384 35.88 51.86 0.82
C THR A 384 35.03 51.06 -0.14
N LEU A 385 35.67 50.26 -1.00
CA LEU A 385 35.02 49.33 -1.91
C LEU A 385 35.21 47.89 -1.39
N PRO A 386 34.14 47.20 -0.95
CA PRO A 386 34.26 45.85 -0.44
C PRO A 386 34.45 44.84 -1.58
N LEU A 387 35.29 43.82 -1.36
CA LEU A 387 35.53 42.73 -2.30
C LEU A 387 35.04 41.39 -1.71
N PRO A 388 33.71 41.15 -1.63
CA PRO A 388 33.14 39.94 -1.03
C PRO A 388 33.52 38.66 -1.80
N LEU A 389 33.57 38.74 -3.14
CA LEU A 389 34.24 37.75 -3.99
C LEU A 389 35.54 38.38 -4.49
N LYS A 390 36.69 37.81 -4.14
CA LYS A 390 38.00 38.39 -4.49
C LYS A 390 38.34 38.13 -5.96
N PRO A 391 38.63 39.17 -6.76
CA PRO A 391 39.21 38.97 -8.09
C PRO A 391 40.64 38.42 -7.98
N HIS A 392 41.02 37.50 -8.88
CA HIS A 392 42.39 36.99 -8.92
C HIS A 392 43.40 38.05 -9.38
N ALA A 393 43.01 38.94 -10.29
CA ALA A 393 43.86 40.04 -10.76
C ALA A 393 43.08 41.35 -10.86
N ILE A 394 43.66 42.44 -10.33
CA ILE A 394 43.11 43.79 -10.40
C ILE A 394 44.05 44.70 -11.17
N SER A 395 43.50 45.39 -12.17
CA SER A 395 44.16 46.48 -12.90
C SER A 395 43.39 47.77 -12.68
N HIS A 396 44.08 48.92 -12.73
CA HIS A 396 43.44 50.20 -12.43
C HIS A 396 43.98 51.34 -13.29
N THR A 397 43.09 52.31 -13.56
CA THR A 397 43.39 53.63 -14.12
C THR A 397 42.81 54.65 -13.15
N LYS A 398 43.67 55.47 -12.53
CA LYS A 398 43.30 56.41 -11.47
C LYS A 398 43.65 57.84 -11.86
N GLN A 399 42.72 58.78 -11.60
CA GLN A 399 42.92 60.22 -11.80
C GLN A 399 42.44 60.99 -10.56
N GLN A 400 43.34 61.72 -9.88
CA GLN A 400 43.07 62.46 -8.62
C GLN A 400 42.65 61.60 -7.40
N TRP A 401 42.86 60.28 -7.47
CA TRP A 401 42.58 59.33 -6.39
C TRP A 401 43.78 58.42 -6.16
N GLU A 402 44.11 58.18 -4.90
CA GLU A 402 45.04 57.15 -4.43
C GLU A 402 44.24 55.89 -4.06
N ILE A 403 44.78 54.70 -4.33
CA ILE A 403 44.13 53.41 -4.02
C ILE A 403 45.03 52.61 -3.10
N GLU A 404 44.55 52.33 -1.90
CA GLU A 404 45.21 51.50 -0.89
C GLU A 404 44.55 50.11 -0.81
N GLY A 405 45.32 49.09 -0.42
CA GLY A 405 44.86 47.69 -0.38
C GLY A 405 45.18 46.85 -1.63
N LEU A 406 45.91 47.42 -2.60
CA LEU A 406 46.47 46.70 -3.76
C LEU A 406 47.93 46.29 -3.49
N LYS A 407 48.24 45.01 -3.61
CA LYS A 407 49.62 44.49 -3.54
C LYS A 407 50.33 44.68 -4.89
N LYS A 408 51.66 44.72 -4.86
CA LYS A 408 52.51 44.87 -6.08
C LYS A 408 52.27 43.80 -7.16
N ASN A 409 51.68 42.66 -6.81
CA ASN A 409 51.36 41.54 -7.71
C ASN A 409 49.93 41.61 -8.30
N GLY A 410 49.18 42.70 -8.10
CA GLY A 410 47.82 42.86 -8.63
C GLY A 410 46.74 42.10 -7.86
N THR A 411 47.07 41.52 -6.70
CA THR A 411 46.07 40.95 -5.77
C THR A 411 45.67 41.98 -4.73
N ALA A 412 44.42 41.93 -4.26
CA ALA A 412 43.88 42.87 -3.28
C ALA A 412 43.59 42.22 -1.92
N GLU A 413 43.51 43.07 -0.90
CA GLU A 413 42.92 42.72 0.39
C GLU A 413 41.39 42.57 0.30
N ASN A 414 40.69 42.40 1.42
CA ASN A 414 39.23 42.19 1.43
C ASN A 414 38.44 43.44 1.00
N GLN A 415 39.09 44.60 0.92
CA GLN A 415 38.52 45.88 0.55
C GLN A 415 39.59 46.78 -0.06
N LEU A 416 39.19 47.69 -0.93
CA LEU A 416 40.04 48.75 -1.48
C LEU A 416 39.65 50.08 -0.87
N HIS A 417 40.63 50.85 -0.39
CA HIS A 417 40.39 52.20 0.11
C HIS A 417 40.80 53.23 -0.93
N PHE A 418 39.90 54.16 -1.23
CA PHE A 418 40.12 55.24 -2.16
C PHE A 418 40.22 56.54 -1.38
N THR A 419 41.30 57.29 -1.55
CA THR A 419 41.51 58.60 -0.93
C THR A 419 41.77 59.64 -2.01
N ARG A 420 41.12 60.80 -1.91
CA ARG A 420 41.25 61.88 -2.89
C ARG A 420 42.60 62.57 -2.68
N VAL A 421 43.34 62.79 -3.77
CA VAL A 421 44.61 63.53 -3.69
C VAL A 421 44.28 65.02 -3.62
N GLU A 422 44.33 65.59 -2.42
CA GLU A 422 44.11 67.03 -2.19
C GLU A 422 45.25 67.84 -2.82
N THR A 423 44.89 68.81 -3.67
CA THR A 423 45.84 69.81 -4.19
C THR A 423 45.85 70.99 -3.21
N ALA A 424 47.04 71.52 -2.89
CA ALA A 424 47.35 72.41 -1.77
C ALA A 424 46.66 73.81 -1.72
N LEU A 425 45.51 74.01 -2.38
CA LEU A 425 44.79 75.30 -2.45
C LEU A 425 43.42 75.31 -1.75
N GLN A 426 43.02 74.25 -1.03
CA GLN A 426 41.73 74.19 -0.31
C GLN A 426 41.90 73.88 1.18
N LYS A 427 42.72 74.70 1.86
CA LYS A 427 42.92 74.63 3.31
C LYS A 427 42.51 75.94 3.99
N GLU A 428 41.30 76.43 3.75
CA GLU A 428 40.82 77.60 4.49
C GLU A 428 39.28 77.72 4.52
N SER A 429 38.58 76.65 4.93
CA SER A 429 37.28 76.73 5.62
C SER A 429 36.71 75.32 5.82
N ASP A 430 36.92 74.71 6.99
CA ASP A 430 35.85 74.06 7.76
C ASP A 430 36.35 73.45 9.08
N LEU A 431 35.42 73.41 10.04
CA LEU A 431 35.48 73.16 11.48
C LEU A 431 36.15 71.82 11.93
N PRO A 432 36.55 71.69 13.23
CA PRO A 432 37.40 70.59 13.71
C PRO A 432 36.71 69.22 13.65
N SER A 433 37.35 68.24 12.98
CA SER A 433 36.93 66.84 12.97
C SER A 433 37.37 66.11 14.25
N LEU A 434 36.41 65.54 14.99
CA LEU A 434 36.64 64.64 16.12
C LEU A 434 37.31 63.33 15.64
N SER A 435 38.46 62.97 16.20
CA SER A 435 39.14 61.68 15.97
C SER A 435 38.62 60.59 16.93
N PRO A 436 38.37 59.34 16.48
CA PRO A 436 37.79 58.27 17.31
C PRO A 436 38.82 57.58 18.22
N SER A 437 38.44 57.32 19.47
CA SER A 437 39.18 56.48 20.43
C SER A 437 38.99 54.98 20.14
N THR A 438 40.01 54.16 20.38
CA THR A 438 39.98 52.70 20.17
C THR A 438 39.31 51.97 21.34
N PHE A 439 38.30 51.15 21.04
CA PHE A 439 37.57 50.34 22.02
C PHE A 439 38.37 49.11 22.52
N PRO A 440 38.17 48.65 23.76
CA PRO A 440 38.76 47.41 24.28
C PRO A 440 38.25 46.18 23.51
N ALA A 441 39.01 45.08 23.57
CA ALA A 441 38.65 43.87 22.84
C ALA A 441 37.51 43.13 23.55
N PHE A 442 36.41 42.89 22.85
CA PHE A 442 35.29 42.09 23.31
C PHE A 442 35.35 40.68 22.71
N ILE A 443 35.14 39.65 23.52
CA ILE A 443 35.36 38.23 23.17
C ILE A 443 34.07 37.41 23.32
N ARG A 444 33.90 36.39 22.48
CA ARG A 444 32.84 35.38 22.55
C ARG A 444 33.47 34.00 22.78
N VAL A 445 33.02 33.28 23.81
CA VAL A 445 33.45 31.91 24.10
C VAL A 445 32.32 30.95 23.75
N GLU A 446 32.51 30.12 22.73
CA GLU A 446 31.55 29.08 22.34
C GLU A 446 31.99 27.74 22.92
N ARG A 447 31.15 27.09 23.73
CA ARG A 447 31.38 25.72 24.24
C ARG A 447 30.36 24.78 23.60
N THR A 448 30.83 23.76 22.89
CA THR A 448 29.97 22.72 22.34
C THR A 448 30.25 21.40 23.05
N LEU A 449 29.30 20.94 23.87
CA LEU A 449 29.37 19.65 24.55
C LEU A 449 28.90 18.57 23.58
N ASN A 450 29.78 17.65 23.19
CA ASN A 450 29.43 16.51 22.35
C ASN A 450 29.32 15.26 23.24
N LEU A 451 28.09 14.77 23.38
CA LEU A 451 27.73 13.68 24.28
C LEU A 451 27.39 12.45 23.44
N GLY A 452 28.44 11.70 23.07
CA GLY A 452 28.38 10.49 22.25
C GLY A 452 28.71 9.22 23.02
N LEU A 453 29.35 8.26 22.37
CA LEU A 453 29.97 7.13 23.08
C LEU A 453 31.04 7.63 24.05
N ASP A 454 31.85 8.59 23.62
CA ASP A 454 32.76 9.36 24.45
C ASP A 454 32.30 10.81 24.56
N TRP A 455 32.60 11.45 25.68
CA TRP A 455 32.17 12.82 25.99
C TRP A 455 33.35 13.77 25.84
N HIS A 456 33.16 14.80 25.01
CA HIS A 456 34.19 15.81 24.78
C HIS A 456 33.57 17.19 24.59
N ILE A 457 34.34 18.23 24.88
CA ILE A 457 33.93 19.62 24.73
C ILE A 457 34.81 20.25 23.67
N SER A 458 34.20 20.97 22.75
CA SER A 458 34.90 21.82 21.79
C SER A 458 34.69 23.27 22.20
N THR A 459 35.76 23.91 22.66
CA THR A 459 35.73 25.31 23.08
C THR A 459 36.40 26.17 22.03
N ARG A 460 35.72 27.23 21.61
CA ARG A 460 36.19 28.19 20.61
C ARG A 460 36.05 29.61 21.13
N VAL A 461 37.18 30.31 21.21
CA VAL A 461 37.27 31.70 21.65
C VAL A 461 37.39 32.57 20.41
N ILE A 462 36.46 33.50 20.21
CA ILE A 462 36.33 34.32 19.00
C ILE A 462 36.35 35.80 19.40
N ARG A 463 37.13 36.60 18.69
CA ARG A 463 37.14 38.05 18.85
C ARG A 463 35.87 38.65 18.22
N ALA A 464 35.01 39.26 19.03
CA ALA A 464 33.78 39.91 18.56
C ALA A 464 33.99 41.40 18.21
N SER A 465 35.04 42.02 18.75
CA SER A 465 35.42 43.41 18.48
C SER A 465 36.25 43.56 17.19
N LYS A 466 36.17 44.72 16.53
CA LYS A 466 36.96 45.05 15.32
C LYS A 466 38.39 45.55 15.64
N GLY A 467 38.69 45.84 16.90
CA GLY A 467 39.97 46.39 17.35
C GLY A 467 41.10 45.35 17.39
N ALA A 468 42.29 45.74 16.90
CA ALA A 468 43.47 44.89 16.82
C ALA A 468 44.36 45.00 18.09
N THR A 469 43.86 44.58 19.25
CA THR A 469 44.62 44.55 20.52
C THR A 469 44.88 43.12 20.99
N ALA A 470 46.08 42.82 21.51
CA ALA A 470 46.38 41.51 22.09
C ALA A 470 45.65 41.34 23.43
N VAL A 471 45.19 40.12 23.74
CA VAL A 471 44.42 39.81 24.97
C VAL A 471 44.88 38.48 25.55
N THR A 472 44.95 38.40 26.88
CA THR A 472 45.12 37.15 27.63
C THR A 472 43.86 36.89 28.44
N LEU A 473 43.33 35.67 28.37
CA LEU A 473 42.08 35.26 29.03
C LEU A 473 42.32 34.01 29.88
N GLU A 474 41.64 33.94 31.02
CA GLU A 474 41.60 32.78 31.91
C GLU A 474 40.18 32.17 31.89
N ILE A 475 39.98 31.11 31.10
CA ILE A 475 38.65 30.54 30.88
C ILE A 475 38.43 29.35 31.83
N PRO A 476 37.39 29.35 32.69
CA PRO A 476 37.18 28.29 33.67
C PRO A 476 36.76 26.97 33.01
N LEU A 477 37.41 25.86 33.40
CA LEU A 477 37.06 24.51 32.95
C LEU A 477 35.88 23.96 33.77
N LEU A 478 35.09 23.07 33.16
CA LEU A 478 34.02 22.35 33.84
C LEU A 478 34.58 21.28 34.78
N LYS A 479 33.76 20.87 35.76
CA LYS A 479 34.12 19.78 36.68
C LYS A 479 34.28 18.47 35.88
N GLY A 480 35.46 17.86 35.94
CA GLY A 480 35.78 16.64 35.19
C GLY A 480 36.21 16.88 33.74
N GLU A 481 36.45 18.14 33.34
CA GLU A 481 37.01 18.50 32.05
C GLU A 481 38.55 18.44 32.07
N SER A 482 39.15 17.83 31.04
CA SER A 482 40.60 17.74 30.87
C SER A 482 41.00 18.07 29.42
N ILE A 483 41.89 19.04 29.21
CA ILE A 483 42.29 19.47 27.88
C ILE A 483 43.12 18.37 27.20
N SER A 484 42.71 17.94 26.01
CA SER A 484 43.42 16.93 25.23
C SER A 484 44.42 17.52 24.22
N SER A 485 44.24 18.80 23.84
CA SER A 485 45.12 19.49 22.89
C SER A 485 46.42 20.00 23.51
N THR A 486 47.55 19.83 22.82
CA THR A 486 48.89 20.23 23.29
C THR A 486 49.13 21.74 23.36
N ASN A 487 48.25 22.56 22.79
CA ASN A 487 48.52 23.98 22.50
C ASN A 487 48.01 24.95 23.56
N ILE A 488 47.34 24.46 24.61
CA ILE A 488 46.76 25.28 25.69
C ILE A 488 47.24 24.78 27.03
N ARG A 489 47.71 25.72 27.87
CA ARG A 489 48.16 25.43 29.22
C ARG A 489 47.00 25.58 30.20
N THR A 490 46.93 24.66 31.16
CA THR A 490 45.97 24.69 32.26
C THR A 490 46.66 25.11 33.54
N GLU A 491 46.16 26.14 34.23
CA GLU A 491 46.60 26.53 35.56
C GLU A 491 45.39 26.67 36.49
N LYS A 492 45.43 26.03 37.67
CA LYS A 492 44.38 26.14 38.71
C LYS A 492 42.93 25.99 38.19
N GLY A 493 42.69 25.02 37.29
CA GLY A 493 41.35 24.75 36.72
C GLY A 493 40.89 25.73 35.63
N HIS A 494 41.78 26.60 35.15
CA HIS A 494 41.52 27.55 34.07
C HIS A 494 42.38 27.22 32.85
N ALA A 495 41.84 27.44 31.65
CA ALA A 495 42.56 27.43 30.40
C ALA A 495 43.13 28.83 30.12
N ILE A 496 44.44 28.94 30.03
CA ILE A 496 45.10 30.22 29.72
C ILE A 496 45.19 30.36 28.20
N VAL A 497 44.55 31.40 27.67
CA VAL A 497 44.46 31.67 26.24
C VAL A 497 45.08 33.02 25.91
N HIS A 498 46.13 33.01 25.08
CA HIS A 498 46.79 34.23 24.58
C HIS A 498 46.40 34.47 23.12
N MET A 499 45.69 35.57 22.84
CA MET A 499 45.30 35.99 21.49
C MET A 499 46.12 37.20 21.04
N THR A 500 46.83 37.06 19.91
CA THR A 500 47.54 38.18 19.28
C THR A 500 46.57 39.17 18.59
N SER A 501 47.02 40.36 18.24
CA SER A 501 46.20 41.40 17.59
C SER A 501 45.64 41.00 16.22
N SER A 502 46.32 40.10 15.49
CA SER A 502 45.88 39.58 14.19
C SER A 502 45.00 38.33 14.30
N GLN A 503 44.95 37.70 15.49
CA GLN A 503 44.25 36.43 15.67
C GLN A 503 42.78 36.64 16.00
N GLN A 504 41.92 36.05 15.17
CA GLN A 504 40.46 36.16 15.26
C GLN A 504 39.82 35.06 16.11
N SER A 505 40.42 33.86 16.17
CA SER A 505 39.93 32.76 17.00
C SER A 505 41.02 31.81 17.48
N ILE A 506 40.75 31.14 18.61
CA ILE A 506 41.50 30.00 19.14
C ILE A 506 40.49 28.90 19.46
N GLU A 507 40.85 27.63 19.22
CA GLU A 507 40.00 26.48 19.52
C GLU A 507 40.80 25.35 20.14
N TRP A 508 40.13 24.56 20.99
CA TRP A 508 40.66 23.33 21.53
C TRP A 508 39.56 22.32 21.83
N GLN A 509 39.99 21.09 22.08
CA GLN A 509 39.15 20.00 22.54
C GLN A 509 39.61 19.54 23.92
N SER A 510 38.62 19.14 24.73
CA SER A 510 38.80 18.58 26.05
C SER A 510 37.94 17.34 26.21
N LEU A 511 38.45 16.35 26.96
CA LEU A 511 37.71 15.17 27.39
C LEU A 511 36.90 15.54 28.63
N LEU A 512 35.66 15.07 28.68
CA LEU A 512 34.76 15.28 29.81
C LEU A 512 34.42 13.93 30.45
N GLU A 513 34.61 13.82 31.76
CA GLU A 513 34.21 12.63 32.50
C GLU A 513 32.67 12.44 32.47
N LYS A 514 32.21 11.20 32.22
CA LYS A 514 30.79 10.87 32.12
C LYS A 514 30.11 11.05 33.49
N ASN A 515 29.16 11.98 33.56
CA ASN A 515 28.42 12.27 34.78
C ASN A 515 26.94 12.51 34.44
N GLY A 516 26.03 11.86 35.19
CA GLY A 516 24.59 12.02 34.99
C GLY A 516 24.05 13.40 35.35
N HIS A 517 24.82 14.22 36.07
CA HIS A 517 24.46 15.60 36.38
C HIS A 517 25.61 16.56 36.05
N LEU A 518 25.34 17.54 35.22
CA LEU A 518 26.31 18.57 34.84
C LEU A 518 25.69 19.96 34.97
N THR A 519 26.39 20.88 35.62
CA THR A 519 25.96 22.27 35.78
C THR A 519 26.92 23.18 35.05
N LEU A 520 26.37 24.00 34.15
CA LEU A 520 27.07 25.06 33.41
C LEU A 520 26.73 26.38 34.09
N THR A 521 27.74 27.15 34.50
CA THR A 521 27.55 28.46 35.15
C THR A 521 28.36 29.52 34.40
N ALA A 522 27.73 30.62 34.04
CA ALA A 522 28.39 31.70 33.32
C ALA A 522 29.23 32.56 34.29
N PRO A 523 30.52 32.82 33.99
CA PRO A 523 31.39 33.58 34.86
C PRO A 523 30.96 35.05 34.97
N GLU A 524 31.17 35.66 36.14
CA GLU A 524 30.92 37.08 36.37
C GLU A 524 32.06 37.95 35.79
N THR A 525 31.98 38.23 34.48
CA THR A 525 32.98 39.02 33.76
C THR A 525 32.35 39.92 32.69
N ASP A 526 33.01 41.03 32.39
CA ASP A 526 32.69 41.96 31.31
C ASP A 526 33.59 41.79 30.07
N GLN A 527 34.60 40.91 30.15
CA GLN A 527 35.59 40.70 29.10
C GLN A 527 35.08 39.79 27.97
N TRP A 528 34.19 38.84 28.29
CA TRP A 528 33.56 37.94 27.33
C TRP A 528 32.13 37.58 27.70
N PHE A 529 31.42 37.03 26.71
CA PHE A 529 30.16 36.32 26.93
C PHE A 529 30.27 34.89 26.41
N GLU A 530 29.51 33.99 27.02
CA GLU A 530 29.50 32.58 26.65
C GLU A 530 28.31 32.22 25.76
N LEU A 531 28.52 31.23 24.90
CA LEU A 531 27.51 30.58 24.10
C LEU A 531 27.67 29.08 24.32
N TRP A 532 26.64 28.43 24.83
CA TRP A 532 26.67 27.00 25.11
C TRP A 532 25.82 26.27 24.09
N ARG A 533 26.38 25.20 23.51
CA ARG A 533 25.71 24.26 22.62
C ARG A 533 25.87 22.87 23.17
N ILE A 534 24.83 22.05 23.03
CA ILE A 534 24.89 20.65 23.42
C ILE A 534 24.48 19.80 22.22
N ASN A 535 25.37 18.92 21.79
CA ASN A 535 25.16 17.96 20.74
C ASN A 535 25.05 16.56 21.37
N THR A 536 23.86 15.97 21.31
CA THR A 536 23.53 14.73 22.03
C THR A 536 23.31 13.58 21.05
N SER A 537 24.03 12.47 21.24
CA SER A 537 23.71 11.22 20.52
C SER A 537 22.36 10.64 20.99
N PRO A 538 21.59 9.95 20.12
CA PRO A 538 20.32 9.32 20.48
C PRO A 538 20.39 8.30 21.62
N ILE A 539 21.58 7.86 22.00
CA ILE A 539 21.79 6.95 23.13
C ILE A 539 21.65 7.64 24.49
N TRP A 540 21.65 8.97 24.55
CA TRP A 540 21.49 9.75 25.78
C TRP A 540 20.21 10.57 25.74
N HIS A 541 19.50 10.61 26.86
CA HIS A 541 18.41 11.52 27.13
C HIS A 541 18.90 12.66 28.03
N ILE A 542 18.56 13.89 27.68
CA ILE A 542 18.93 15.06 28.47
C ILE A 542 17.66 15.83 28.85
N ASN A 543 17.52 16.12 30.13
CA ASN A 543 16.54 17.05 30.65
C ASN A 543 17.24 18.27 31.25
N THR A 544 16.84 19.44 30.78
CA THR A 544 17.50 20.73 31.05
C THR A 544 16.64 21.57 32.00
N THR A 545 17.22 22.07 33.08
CA THR A 545 16.57 23.01 34.01
C THR A 545 17.40 24.28 34.16
N GLY A 546 16.74 25.44 34.35
CA GLY A 546 17.37 26.75 34.39
C GLY A 546 16.88 27.66 33.27
N ILE A 547 17.79 28.36 32.60
CA ILE A 547 17.45 29.25 31.49
C ILE A 547 16.95 28.49 30.24
N ALA A 548 15.96 29.05 29.56
CA ALA A 548 15.39 28.46 28.35
C ALA A 548 16.37 28.53 27.17
N ALA A 549 16.37 27.50 26.33
CA ALA A 549 17.16 27.51 25.11
C ALA A 549 16.62 28.55 24.13
N ILE A 550 17.52 29.27 23.45
CA ILE A 550 17.17 30.29 22.47
C ILE A 550 16.80 29.62 21.13
N HIS A 551 17.53 28.56 20.80
CA HIS A 551 17.27 27.69 19.67
C HIS A 551 17.40 26.24 20.13
N HIS A 552 16.58 25.35 19.60
CA HIS A 552 16.69 23.91 19.84
C HIS A 552 17.41 23.17 18.70
N GLN A 553 17.53 23.82 17.55
CA GLN A 553 18.06 23.21 16.33
C GLN A 553 19.09 24.12 15.66
N ASP A 554 20.08 23.50 15.02
CA ASP A 554 20.99 24.21 14.13
C ASP A 554 20.31 24.58 12.79
N GLN A 555 21.04 25.28 11.92
CA GLN A 555 20.55 25.65 10.60
C GLN A 555 20.25 24.46 9.67
N SER A 556 20.75 23.26 10.01
CA SER A 556 20.52 22.01 9.29
C SER A 556 19.34 21.21 9.85
N GLY A 557 18.68 21.72 10.90
CA GLY A 557 17.58 21.05 11.61
C GLY A 557 18.02 19.98 12.61
N ASN A 558 19.33 19.82 12.86
CA ASN A 558 19.83 18.89 13.87
C ASN A 558 19.54 19.43 15.26
N TRP A 559 19.23 18.54 16.20
CA TRP A 559 19.08 18.91 17.62
C TRP A 559 20.42 19.41 18.18
N LEU A 560 20.51 20.72 18.39
CA LEU A 560 21.69 21.41 18.91
C LEU A 560 21.23 22.62 19.71
N PRO A 561 20.62 22.41 20.90
CA PRO A 561 20.13 23.50 21.70
C PRO A 561 21.25 24.49 22.04
N GLU A 562 20.94 25.78 21.90
CA GLU A 562 21.86 26.91 22.11
C GLU A 562 21.35 27.81 23.24
N TRP A 563 22.25 28.14 24.16
CA TRP A 563 22.03 29.09 25.24
C TRP A 563 23.05 30.22 25.20
N ARG A 564 22.63 31.43 25.58
CA ARG A 564 23.48 32.61 25.74
C ARG A 564 23.22 33.20 27.13
N PRO A 565 23.86 32.63 28.17
CA PRO A 565 23.62 33.05 29.55
C PRO A 565 24.15 34.45 29.81
N TRP A 566 23.48 35.19 30.68
CA TRP A 566 24.04 36.37 31.34
C TRP A 566 25.02 35.96 32.45
N PRO A 567 25.95 36.84 32.85
CA PRO A 567 26.85 36.58 33.98
C PRO A 567 26.08 36.13 35.24
N GLY A 568 26.49 35.00 35.83
CA GLY A 568 25.83 34.39 36.99
C GLY A 568 24.66 33.44 36.67
N GLU A 569 24.16 33.39 35.44
CA GLU A 569 23.13 32.41 35.05
C GLU A 569 23.70 30.99 34.93
N GLN A 570 22.85 30.00 35.17
CA GLN A 570 23.23 28.60 35.16
C GLN A 570 22.21 27.69 34.49
N ILE A 571 22.69 26.58 33.95
CA ILE A 571 21.90 25.47 33.41
C ILE A 571 22.33 24.19 34.09
N SER A 572 21.34 23.42 34.55
CA SER A 572 21.56 22.07 35.04
C SER A 572 21.05 21.05 34.03
N LEU A 573 21.92 20.10 33.70
CA LEU A 573 21.66 19.01 32.78
C LEU A 573 21.54 17.73 33.59
N SER A 574 20.41 17.04 33.49
CA SER A 574 20.29 15.65 33.90
C SER A 574 20.38 14.76 32.67
N ILE A 575 21.42 13.93 32.63
CA ILE A 575 21.80 13.11 31.48
C ILE A 575 21.65 11.65 31.90
N SER A 576 20.81 10.91 31.20
CA SER A 576 20.58 9.49 31.45
C SER A 576 20.64 8.70 30.16
N ARG A 577 20.99 7.42 30.26
CA ARG A 577 20.86 6.48 29.13
C ARG A 577 19.46 5.88 29.21
N PRO A 578 18.61 6.00 28.17
CA PRO A 578 17.31 5.33 28.16
C PRO A 578 17.49 3.82 28.33
N GLU A 579 16.71 3.22 29.23
CA GLU A 579 16.70 1.76 29.37
C GLU A 579 16.05 1.12 28.16
N ALA A 580 16.69 0.10 27.59
CA ALA A 580 16.13 -0.64 26.46
C ALA A 580 14.98 -1.54 26.94
N ILE A 581 13.79 -1.35 26.37
CA ILE A 581 12.66 -2.25 26.57
C ILE A 581 12.91 -3.53 25.74
N GLN A 582 12.81 -4.69 26.37
CA GLN A 582 12.88 -5.97 25.65
C GLN A 582 11.77 -6.05 24.61
N GLY A 583 12.15 -6.18 23.35
CA GLY A 583 11.23 -6.47 22.24
C GLY A 583 11.80 -7.53 21.33
N GLN A 584 10.96 -8.00 20.40
CA GLN A 584 11.36 -9.05 19.46
C GLN A 584 12.52 -8.59 18.58
N THR A 585 13.61 -9.35 18.61
CA THR A 585 14.81 -9.15 17.77
C THR A 585 14.85 -10.10 16.58
N LEU A 586 13.93 -11.06 16.52
CA LEU A 586 13.77 -12.05 15.47
C LEU A 586 12.29 -12.13 15.08
N THR A 587 11.99 -12.00 13.80
CA THR A 587 10.64 -12.03 13.23
C THR A 587 10.59 -12.97 12.03
N ILE A 588 9.57 -13.83 11.96
CA ILE A 588 9.29 -14.65 10.76
C ILE A 588 8.29 -13.90 9.87
N ASP A 589 8.77 -13.41 8.72
CA ASP A 589 7.99 -12.59 7.79
C ASP A 589 7.15 -13.41 6.81
N LYS A 590 7.57 -14.66 6.53
CA LYS A 590 6.87 -15.59 5.64
C LYS A 590 7.20 -17.03 6.02
N SER A 591 6.18 -17.90 6.01
CA SER A 591 6.37 -19.35 6.08
C SER A 591 5.58 -20.03 4.96
N ILE A 592 6.19 -21.01 4.29
CA ILE A 592 5.55 -21.79 3.23
C ILE A 592 5.75 -23.27 3.53
N VAL A 593 4.67 -24.01 3.74
CA VAL A 593 4.68 -25.46 3.89
C VAL A 593 4.18 -26.06 2.59
N GLN A 594 5.01 -26.85 1.93
CA GLN A 594 4.64 -27.61 0.74
C GLN A 594 4.63 -29.09 1.06
N VAL A 595 3.49 -29.75 0.88
CA VAL A 595 3.30 -31.18 1.15
C VAL A 595 3.03 -31.89 -0.17
N ARG A 596 3.84 -32.89 -0.51
CA ARG A 596 3.63 -33.77 -1.65
C ARG A 596 3.26 -35.17 -1.13
N ALA A 597 2.05 -35.61 -1.45
CA ALA A 597 1.58 -36.94 -1.05
C ALA A 597 1.99 -37.99 -2.09
N GLY A 598 2.97 -38.82 -1.75
CA GLY A 598 3.33 -40.01 -2.51
C GLY A 598 2.53 -41.24 -2.07
N LYS A 599 2.64 -42.34 -2.83
CA LYS A 599 1.96 -43.61 -2.49
C LYS A 599 2.46 -44.25 -1.19
N ARG A 600 3.70 -43.94 -0.76
CA ARG A 600 4.35 -44.58 0.40
C ARG A 600 4.88 -43.58 1.42
N ASN A 601 5.31 -42.40 0.96
CA ASN A 601 5.90 -41.36 1.79
C ASN A 601 5.18 -40.04 1.55
N LEU A 602 5.17 -39.21 2.59
CA LEU A 602 4.77 -37.81 2.54
C LEU A 602 6.04 -36.96 2.54
N GLU A 603 6.28 -36.19 1.48
CA GLU A 603 7.43 -35.27 1.42
C GLU A 603 6.97 -33.87 1.77
N THR A 604 7.65 -33.23 2.73
CA THR A 604 7.32 -31.88 3.16
C THR A 604 8.54 -30.96 3.03
N SER A 605 8.32 -29.81 2.40
CA SER A 605 9.29 -28.71 2.31
C SER A 605 8.76 -27.50 3.07
N LEU A 606 9.50 -27.02 4.05
CA LEU A 606 9.24 -25.77 4.77
C LEU A 606 10.19 -24.69 4.28
N TYR A 607 9.66 -23.55 3.87
CA TYR A 607 10.43 -22.35 3.53
C TYR A 607 10.11 -21.27 4.56
N ILE A 608 11.12 -20.58 5.06
CA ILE A 608 10.97 -19.56 6.09
C ILE A 608 11.83 -18.34 5.72
N ASP A 609 11.21 -17.17 5.71
CA ASP A 609 11.89 -15.88 5.62
C ASP A 609 11.99 -15.29 7.04
N ILE A 610 13.20 -15.21 7.58
CA ILE A 610 13.48 -14.71 8.93
C ILE A 610 14.25 -13.39 8.84
N ARG A 611 13.83 -12.39 9.62
CA ARG A 611 14.59 -11.16 9.84
C ARG A 611 15.07 -11.11 11.28
N SER A 612 16.36 -10.88 11.49
CA SER A 612 16.96 -10.74 12.82
C SER A 612 17.85 -9.52 12.93
N SER A 613 17.88 -8.87 14.09
CA SER A 613 18.84 -7.81 14.42
C SER A 613 20.09 -8.32 15.13
N LYS A 614 20.06 -9.54 15.67
CA LYS A 614 21.15 -10.18 16.41
C LYS A 614 21.40 -11.60 15.93
N GLY A 615 22.65 -12.04 16.01
CA GLY A 615 22.99 -13.45 15.79
C GLY A 615 22.49 -14.29 16.97
N SER A 616 21.81 -15.39 16.68
CA SER A 616 21.28 -16.30 17.70
C SER A 616 21.08 -17.72 17.14
N GLN A 617 20.63 -18.65 17.97
CA GLN A 617 20.16 -19.95 17.53
C GLN A 617 18.64 -19.98 17.66
N HIS A 618 17.96 -20.54 16.67
CA HIS A 618 16.52 -20.66 16.64
C HIS A 618 16.10 -22.10 16.43
N SER A 619 15.27 -22.64 17.32
CA SER A 619 14.86 -24.05 17.32
C SER A 619 13.46 -24.20 16.76
N ILE A 620 13.30 -25.11 15.80
CA ILE A 620 12.02 -25.50 15.19
C ILE A 620 11.72 -26.94 15.58
N LEU A 621 10.47 -27.24 15.96
CA LEU A 621 10.02 -28.61 16.19
C LEU A 621 9.35 -29.16 14.93
N LEU A 622 9.89 -30.26 14.44
CA LEU A 622 9.33 -31.08 13.37
C LEU A 622 8.37 -32.14 13.95
N PRO A 623 7.49 -32.72 13.12
CA PRO A 623 6.59 -33.81 13.53
C PRO A 623 7.33 -35.03 14.08
N GLU A 624 6.67 -35.82 14.92
CA GLU A 624 7.29 -36.96 15.63
C GLU A 624 7.98 -37.99 14.72
N ASN A 625 7.43 -38.23 13.53
CA ASN A 625 7.92 -39.23 12.56
C ASN A 625 8.65 -38.61 11.36
N ALA A 626 9.08 -37.35 11.47
CA ALA A 626 9.79 -36.65 10.41
C ALA A 626 11.27 -37.09 10.34
N LEU A 627 11.73 -37.47 9.16
CA LEU A 627 13.14 -37.73 8.87
C LEU A 627 13.70 -36.58 8.01
N LEU A 628 14.50 -35.71 8.63
CA LEU A 628 15.15 -34.58 7.95
C LEU A 628 16.14 -35.05 6.88
N GLN A 629 15.96 -34.57 5.65
CA GLN A 629 16.83 -34.90 4.51
C GLN A 629 17.89 -33.83 4.26
N SER A 630 17.48 -32.56 4.28
CA SER A 630 18.37 -31.44 4.00
C SER A 630 17.86 -30.14 4.62
N VAL A 631 18.81 -29.29 5.01
CA VAL A 631 18.57 -27.89 5.40
C VAL A 631 19.44 -27.02 4.52
N SER A 632 18.86 -25.99 3.91
CA SER A 632 19.60 -24.97 3.18
C SER A 632 19.35 -23.58 3.75
N VAL A 633 20.41 -22.79 3.85
CA VAL A 633 20.41 -21.39 4.29
C VAL A 633 20.85 -20.54 3.12
N ASN A 634 20.02 -19.57 2.72
CA ASN A 634 20.25 -18.69 1.56
C ASN A 634 20.61 -19.44 0.27
N GLY A 635 19.98 -20.61 0.04
CA GLY A 635 20.23 -21.45 -1.13
C GLY A 635 21.43 -22.40 -1.02
N THR A 636 22.24 -22.31 0.05
CA THR A 636 23.37 -23.20 0.30
C THR A 636 23.01 -24.29 1.30
N THR A 637 23.22 -25.56 0.96
CA THR A 637 22.94 -26.69 1.88
C THR A 637 23.95 -26.71 3.02
N GLN A 638 23.46 -26.79 4.25
CA GLN A 638 24.28 -26.88 5.46
C GLN A 638 24.05 -28.23 6.16
N PRO A 639 25.08 -28.81 6.79
CA PRO A 639 24.99 -30.10 7.48
C PRO A 639 24.34 -29.97 8.87
N ILE A 640 23.13 -29.40 8.93
CA ILE A 640 22.34 -29.29 10.16
C ILE A 640 21.62 -30.61 10.40
N ARG A 641 21.77 -31.16 11.61
CA ARG A 641 21.16 -32.45 12.00
C ARG A 641 19.95 -32.22 12.90
N GLN A 642 18.96 -33.08 12.74
CA GLN A 642 17.81 -33.20 13.64
C GLN A 642 18.24 -33.90 14.93
N GLN A 643 17.84 -33.33 16.07
CA GLN A 643 17.97 -33.95 17.40
C GLN A 643 16.57 -34.27 17.91
N GLN A 644 16.20 -35.55 17.90
CA GLN A 644 14.82 -35.99 18.17
C GLN A 644 13.81 -35.33 17.22
N GLN A 645 13.02 -34.36 17.67
CA GLN A 645 12.09 -33.57 16.86
C GLN A 645 12.62 -32.17 16.54
N THR A 646 13.69 -31.74 17.20
CA THR A 646 14.17 -30.36 17.14
C THR A 646 15.24 -30.19 16.08
N VAL A 647 15.12 -29.12 15.30
CA VAL A 647 16.14 -28.65 14.35
C VAL A 647 16.56 -27.24 14.74
N THR A 648 17.83 -27.06 15.11
CA THR A 648 18.38 -25.76 15.51
C THR A 648 19.03 -25.08 14.32
N LEU A 649 18.51 -23.91 13.95
CA LEU A 649 18.99 -23.08 12.85
C LEU A 649 19.92 -21.97 13.37
N PRO A 650 21.11 -21.79 12.77
CA PRO A 650 21.98 -20.66 13.09
C PRO A 650 21.45 -19.39 12.42
N ILE A 651 21.13 -18.36 13.20
CA ILE A 651 20.61 -17.06 12.73
C ILE A 651 21.74 -16.02 12.73
N THR A 652 21.82 -15.24 11.65
CA THR A 652 22.71 -14.08 11.54
C THR A 652 21.89 -12.80 11.42
N PRO A 653 22.43 -11.63 11.84
CA PRO A 653 21.77 -10.35 11.61
C PRO A 653 21.46 -10.13 10.12
N GLY A 654 20.28 -9.55 9.83
CA GLY A 654 19.75 -9.35 8.48
C GLY A 654 18.58 -10.25 8.14
N THR A 655 18.27 -10.37 6.85
CA THR A 655 17.23 -11.25 6.31
C THR A 655 17.85 -12.55 5.81
N GLN A 656 17.27 -13.68 6.19
CA GLN A 656 17.74 -15.01 5.81
C GLN A 656 16.58 -15.88 5.34
N HIS A 657 16.89 -16.77 4.40
CA HIS A 657 15.95 -17.72 3.82
C HIS A 657 16.36 -19.13 4.21
N TYR A 658 15.47 -19.84 4.91
CA TYR A 658 15.66 -21.24 5.28
C TYR A 658 14.76 -22.12 4.44
N ARG A 659 15.29 -23.27 4.04
CA ARG A 659 14.50 -24.36 3.49
C ARG A 659 14.86 -25.67 4.16
N LEU A 660 13.87 -26.33 4.72
CA LEU A 660 13.98 -27.65 5.35
C LEU A 660 13.18 -28.63 4.51
N ASN A 661 13.77 -29.77 4.16
CA ASN A 661 13.06 -30.85 3.49
C ASN A 661 13.14 -32.10 4.36
N TRP A 662 11.99 -32.72 4.62
CA TRP A 662 11.89 -33.99 5.33
C TRP A 662 10.84 -34.88 4.67
N HIS A 663 10.86 -36.15 5.05
CA HIS A 663 9.83 -37.10 4.66
C HIS A 663 9.30 -37.85 5.89
N GLU A 664 8.04 -38.25 5.79
CA GLU A 664 7.36 -39.08 6.78
C GLU A 664 6.94 -40.38 6.08
N ALA A 665 7.14 -41.53 6.73
CA ALA A 665 6.70 -42.83 6.24
C ALA A 665 5.18 -43.01 6.42
N LYS A 666 4.40 -42.20 5.71
CA LYS A 666 2.93 -42.15 5.79
C LYS A 666 2.33 -42.44 4.42
N GLN A 667 1.52 -43.50 4.34
CA GLN A 667 0.76 -43.84 3.14
C GLN A 667 -0.39 -42.84 2.92
N GLN A 668 -0.67 -42.53 1.66
CA GLN A 668 -1.79 -41.66 1.29
C GLN A 668 -3.15 -42.32 1.58
N SER A 669 -3.77 -41.89 2.66
CA SER A 669 -5.14 -42.25 3.08
C SER A 669 -6.19 -41.31 2.45
N SER A 670 -7.48 -41.61 2.67
CA SER A 670 -8.57 -40.76 2.19
C SER A 670 -8.62 -39.39 2.89
N LEU A 671 -8.07 -39.28 4.11
CA LEU A 671 -7.94 -38.03 4.84
C LEU A 671 -6.45 -37.67 4.96
N LEU A 672 -6.03 -36.69 4.17
CA LEU A 672 -4.68 -36.15 4.22
C LEU A 672 -4.66 -34.86 5.03
N THR A 673 -3.87 -34.81 6.09
CA THR A 673 -3.66 -33.60 6.91
C THR A 673 -2.19 -33.19 6.81
N THR A 674 -1.93 -31.89 6.66
CA THR A 674 -0.57 -31.34 6.70
C THR A 674 0.05 -31.57 8.09
N PRO A 675 1.38 -31.78 8.16
CA PRO A 675 2.05 -31.93 9.44
C PRO A 675 1.89 -30.69 10.34
N GLU A 676 1.84 -30.92 11.65
CA GLU A 676 1.91 -29.87 12.66
C GLU A 676 3.39 -29.49 12.86
N ILE A 677 3.70 -28.20 12.71
CA ILE A 677 5.06 -27.66 12.76
C ILE A 677 5.06 -26.51 13.75
N ASP A 678 5.95 -26.54 14.73
CA ASP A 678 6.16 -25.43 15.66
C ASP A 678 7.40 -24.66 15.27
N LEU A 679 7.22 -23.40 14.88
CA LEU A 679 8.30 -22.48 14.53
C LEU A 679 8.93 -21.84 15.77
N GLY A 680 8.44 -22.10 16.98
CA GLY A 680 8.95 -21.55 18.24
C GLY A 680 8.63 -20.07 18.46
N ILE A 681 8.33 -19.30 17.42
CA ILE A 681 7.80 -17.94 17.47
C ILE A 681 6.65 -17.75 16.47
N ASP A 682 5.85 -16.71 16.69
CA ASP A 682 4.75 -16.36 15.78
C ASP A 682 5.25 -16.05 14.36
N SER A 683 4.47 -16.48 13.36
CA SER A 683 4.78 -16.30 11.94
C SER A 683 3.68 -15.49 11.25
N VAL A 684 4.08 -14.70 10.26
CA VAL A 684 3.16 -13.95 9.40
C VAL A 684 3.24 -14.50 7.98
N ASN A 685 2.16 -14.36 7.21
CA ASN A 685 2.08 -14.81 5.82
C ASN A 685 2.35 -16.32 5.64
N THR A 686 1.60 -17.15 6.36
CA THR A 686 1.72 -18.60 6.26
C THR A 686 0.98 -19.11 5.03
N HIS A 687 1.70 -19.80 4.14
CA HIS A 687 1.13 -20.47 2.97
C HIS A 687 1.23 -21.99 3.13
N LEU A 688 0.11 -22.70 2.96
CA LEU A 688 0.11 -24.16 2.91
C LEU A 688 -0.21 -24.59 1.48
N LYS A 689 0.60 -25.46 0.89
CA LYS A 689 0.41 -26.00 -0.46
C LYS A 689 0.40 -27.52 -0.39
N ILE A 690 -0.68 -28.15 -0.81
CA ILE A 690 -0.79 -29.61 -0.90
C ILE A 690 -0.85 -30.01 -2.36
N PHE A 691 0.12 -30.83 -2.78
CA PHE A 691 0.14 -31.47 -4.07
C PHE A 691 -0.37 -32.90 -3.93
N LEU A 692 -1.49 -33.18 -4.58
CA LEU A 692 -2.13 -34.49 -4.61
C LEU A 692 -1.71 -35.28 -5.85
N ALA A 693 -1.72 -36.60 -5.72
CA ALA A 693 -1.58 -37.50 -6.85
C ALA A 693 -2.78 -37.41 -7.81
N GLU A 694 -2.53 -37.64 -9.09
CA GLU A 694 -3.54 -37.53 -10.16
C GLU A 694 -4.64 -38.61 -10.09
N ASP A 695 -4.41 -39.69 -9.35
CA ASP A 695 -5.37 -40.79 -9.17
C ASP A 695 -6.42 -40.52 -8.08
N ARG A 696 -6.56 -39.27 -7.64
CA ARG A 696 -7.43 -38.87 -6.53
C ARG A 696 -8.54 -37.94 -6.96
N TRP A 697 -9.74 -38.25 -6.46
CA TRP A 697 -10.92 -37.43 -6.54
C TRP A 697 -11.11 -36.68 -5.22
N VAL A 698 -10.92 -35.36 -5.24
CA VAL A 698 -11.04 -34.49 -4.07
C VAL A 698 -12.50 -34.18 -3.77
N LEU A 699 -12.96 -34.48 -2.56
CA LEU A 699 -14.34 -34.24 -2.14
C LEU A 699 -14.48 -32.97 -1.31
N LEU A 700 -13.59 -32.78 -0.33
CA LEU A 700 -13.63 -31.67 0.61
C LEU A 700 -12.22 -31.20 0.93
N ALA A 701 -12.09 -29.89 1.14
CA ALA A 701 -10.87 -29.26 1.57
C ALA A 701 -11.19 -28.36 2.78
N LEU A 702 -10.46 -28.56 3.87
CA LEU A 702 -10.64 -27.94 5.18
C LEU A 702 -9.32 -27.29 5.59
N GLY A 703 -9.36 -26.17 6.31
CA GLY A 703 -8.13 -25.50 6.76
C GLY A 703 -8.35 -24.02 7.08
N PRO A 704 -7.27 -23.22 7.02
CA PRO A 704 -7.32 -21.78 7.25
C PRO A 704 -8.36 -21.04 6.41
N ARG A 705 -8.78 -19.85 6.89
CA ARG A 705 -9.90 -19.08 6.30
C ARG A 705 -9.76 -18.79 4.80
N MET A 706 -8.55 -18.64 4.29
CA MET A 706 -8.28 -18.46 2.86
C MET A 706 -7.78 -19.77 2.27
N GLY A 707 -8.63 -20.49 1.53
CA GLY A 707 -8.27 -21.81 1.00
C GLY A 707 -9.09 -22.23 -0.23
N PRO A 708 -8.79 -23.42 -0.79
CA PRO A 708 -9.60 -24.05 -1.83
C PRO A 708 -11.06 -24.16 -1.41
N ALA A 709 -11.94 -23.96 -2.39
CA ALA A 709 -13.37 -24.08 -2.30
C ALA A 709 -13.84 -25.13 -3.30
N VAL A 710 -14.58 -26.13 -2.82
CA VAL A 710 -15.15 -27.19 -3.66
C VAL A 710 -16.57 -26.77 -4.06
N LEU A 711 -16.71 -26.12 -5.21
CA LEU A 711 -17.96 -25.45 -5.59
C LEU A 711 -19.11 -26.40 -5.93
N PHE A 712 -18.79 -27.64 -6.28
CA PHE A 712 -19.77 -28.64 -6.70
C PHE A 712 -20.89 -28.85 -5.67
N TRP A 713 -20.57 -28.82 -4.36
CA TRP A 713 -21.57 -28.98 -3.30
C TRP A 713 -22.63 -27.87 -3.28
N GLY A 714 -22.23 -26.63 -3.60
CA GLY A 714 -23.18 -25.52 -3.75
C GLY A 714 -24.10 -25.70 -4.96
N VAL A 715 -23.57 -26.25 -6.06
CA VAL A 715 -24.37 -26.59 -7.26
C VAL A 715 -25.37 -27.71 -6.92
N LEU A 716 -24.94 -28.72 -6.17
CA LEU A 716 -25.79 -29.85 -5.77
C LEU A 716 -27.02 -29.38 -4.98
N ILE A 717 -26.88 -28.41 -4.06
CA ILE A 717 -28.02 -27.82 -3.34
C ILE A 717 -29.03 -27.19 -4.32
N VAL A 718 -28.56 -26.44 -5.32
CA VAL A 718 -29.42 -25.82 -6.34
C VAL A 718 -30.08 -26.89 -7.22
N LEU A 719 -29.35 -27.96 -7.57
CA LEU A 719 -29.92 -29.09 -8.33
C LEU A 719 -31.01 -29.82 -7.55
N VAL A 720 -30.89 -29.97 -6.23
CA VAL A 720 -31.96 -30.53 -5.37
C VAL A 720 -33.22 -29.67 -5.47
N ILE A 721 -33.08 -28.34 -5.36
CA ILE A 721 -34.21 -27.40 -5.47
C ILE A 721 -34.85 -27.49 -6.87
N LEU A 722 -34.04 -27.49 -7.92
CA LEU A 722 -34.51 -27.58 -9.30
C LEU A 722 -35.20 -28.91 -9.58
N ALA A 723 -34.64 -30.03 -9.12
CA ALA A 723 -35.22 -31.36 -9.25
C ALA A 723 -36.57 -31.48 -8.55
N TYR A 724 -36.69 -30.89 -7.36
CA TYR A 724 -37.96 -30.81 -6.62
C TYR A 724 -38.99 -29.96 -7.38
N ALA A 725 -38.60 -28.80 -7.90
CA ALA A 725 -39.47 -27.92 -8.66
C ALA A 725 -39.97 -28.59 -9.96
N LEU A 726 -39.06 -29.19 -10.74
CA LEU A 726 -39.38 -29.91 -11.98
C LEU A 726 -40.31 -31.10 -11.72
N GLY A 727 -40.02 -31.89 -10.67
CA GLY A 727 -40.85 -33.03 -10.28
C GLY A 727 -42.29 -32.68 -9.90
N LYS A 728 -42.55 -31.43 -9.47
CA LYS A 728 -43.90 -30.97 -9.11
C LYS A 728 -44.73 -30.52 -10.32
N THR A 729 -44.12 -30.29 -11.48
CA THR A 729 -44.83 -29.73 -12.65
C THR A 729 -45.83 -30.69 -13.31
N HIS A 730 -45.80 -32.00 -12.98
CA HIS A 730 -46.68 -33.05 -13.55
C HIS A 730 -46.79 -33.03 -15.10
N ILE A 731 -45.81 -32.44 -15.80
CA ILE A 731 -45.72 -32.41 -17.27
C ILE A 731 -44.98 -33.66 -17.75
N THR A 732 -43.95 -34.08 -17.03
CA THR A 732 -43.17 -35.29 -17.31
C THR A 732 -43.50 -36.40 -16.31
N PRO A 733 -43.35 -37.69 -16.68
CA PRO A 733 -43.55 -38.82 -15.77
C PRO A 733 -42.43 -38.96 -14.71
N LEU A 734 -41.37 -38.16 -14.78
CA LEU A 734 -40.20 -38.26 -13.90
C LEU A 734 -40.51 -37.79 -12.47
N LYS A 735 -40.15 -38.62 -11.49
CA LYS A 735 -40.19 -38.27 -10.05
C LYS A 735 -39.04 -37.32 -9.69
N HIS A 736 -39.17 -36.59 -8.57
CA HIS A 736 -38.13 -35.67 -8.08
C HIS A 736 -36.73 -36.32 -7.96
N TRP A 737 -36.64 -37.59 -7.53
CA TRP A 737 -35.35 -38.28 -7.40
C TRP A 737 -34.73 -38.66 -8.76
N GLN A 738 -35.55 -38.95 -9.78
CA GLN A 738 -35.08 -39.25 -11.14
C GLN A 738 -34.56 -37.98 -11.82
N TRP A 739 -35.26 -36.85 -11.61
CA TRP A 739 -34.76 -35.54 -12.01
C TRP A 739 -33.43 -35.22 -11.33
N PHE A 740 -33.30 -35.51 -10.04
CA PHE A 740 -32.06 -35.27 -9.30
C PHE A 740 -30.90 -36.10 -9.86
N LEU A 741 -31.08 -37.41 -10.07
CA LEU A 741 -30.06 -38.27 -10.66
C LEU A 741 -29.68 -37.82 -12.08
N LEU A 742 -30.66 -37.48 -12.92
CA LEU A 742 -30.41 -37.00 -14.28
C LEU A 742 -29.58 -35.71 -14.25
N LEU A 743 -29.98 -34.74 -13.42
CA LEU A 743 -29.30 -33.45 -13.29
C LEU A 743 -27.87 -33.59 -12.71
N ILE A 744 -27.64 -34.54 -11.79
CA ILE A 744 -26.29 -34.82 -11.28
C ILE A 744 -25.37 -35.29 -12.42
N GLY A 745 -25.79 -36.25 -13.25
CA GLY A 745 -24.90 -36.70 -14.33
C GLY A 745 -24.74 -35.65 -15.44
N LEU A 746 -25.80 -34.88 -15.73
CA LEU A 746 -25.71 -33.73 -16.65
C LEU A 746 -24.86 -32.57 -16.10
N SER A 747 -24.46 -32.58 -14.83
CA SER A 747 -23.60 -31.53 -14.27
C SER A 747 -22.16 -31.59 -14.79
N GLN A 748 -21.75 -32.71 -15.39
CA GLN A 748 -20.43 -32.90 -16.00
C GLN A 748 -20.28 -32.18 -17.35
N ILE A 749 -21.40 -31.81 -17.99
CA ILE A 749 -21.43 -31.11 -19.27
C ILE A 749 -21.82 -29.64 -19.09
N PRO A 750 -21.57 -28.76 -20.08
CA PRO A 750 -22.00 -27.37 -20.02
C PRO A 750 -23.51 -27.22 -19.76
N VAL A 751 -23.87 -26.25 -18.91
CA VAL A 751 -25.27 -26.02 -18.47
C VAL A 751 -26.21 -25.79 -19.66
N THR A 752 -25.74 -25.17 -20.74
CA THR A 752 -26.53 -24.95 -21.96
C THR A 752 -26.97 -26.27 -22.61
N MET A 753 -26.09 -27.27 -22.64
CA MET A 753 -26.41 -28.60 -23.16
C MET A 753 -27.37 -29.35 -22.22
N ALA A 754 -27.16 -29.25 -20.91
CA ALA A 754 -28.06 -29.83 -19.92
C ALA A 754 -29.51 -29.28 -20.05
N LEU A 755 -29.64 -27.96 -20.31
CA LEU A 755 -30.95 -27.32 -20.53
C LEU A 755 -31.68 -27.85 -21.76
N VAL A 756 -30.97 -28.24 -22.83
CA VAL A 756 -31.59 -28.85 -24.03
C VAL A 756 -32.28 -30.16 -23.67
N VAL A 757 -31.66 -31.00 -22.84
CA VAL A 757 -32.24 -32.28 -22.39
C VAL A 757 -33.48 -32.05 -21.52
N VAL A 758 -33.42 -31.08 -20.60
CA VAL A 758 -34.58 -30.71 -19.76
C VAL A 758 -35.72 -30.17 -20.64
N ALA A 759 -35.40 -29.28 -21.59
CA ALA A 759 -36.36 -28.69 -22.51
C ALA A 759 -37.01 -29.75 -23.42
N TRP A 760 -36.24 -30.74 -23.88
CA TRP A 760 -36.75 -31.86 -24.66
C TRP A 760 -37.80 -32.68 -23.89
N LEU A 761 -37.49 -33.10 -22.66
CA LEU A 761 -38.45 -33.84 -21.84
C LEU A 761 -39.72 -33.02 -21.56
N MET A 762 -39.58 -31.71 -21.31
CA MET A 762 -40.71 -30.81 -21.13
C MET A 762 -41.53 -30.62 -22.41
N ALA A 763 -40.88 -30.50 -23.57
CA ALA A 763 -41.54 -30.32 -24.88
C ALA A 763 -42.39 -31.55 -25.25
N LEU A 764 -41.89 -32.76 -24.99
CA LEU A 764 -42.66 -34.00 -25.16
C LEU A 764 -43.91 -34.01 -24.28
N GLY A 765 -43.78 -33.64 -23.00
CA GLY A 765 -44.93 -33.60 -22.08
C GLY A 765 -45.95 -32.51 -22.43
N LEU A 766 -45.52 -31.37 -22.97
CA LEU A 766 -46.40 -30.30 -23.45
C LEU A 766 -47.16 -30.72 -24.72
N LYS A 767 -46.51 -31.43 -25.65
CA LYS A 767 -47.15 -31.96 -26.87
C LYS A 767 -48.35 -32.86 -26.56
N GLN A 768 -48.28 -33.63 -25.47
CA GLN A 768 -49.40 -34.49 -25.05
C GLN A 768 -50.61 -33.69 -24.55
N LYS A 769 -50.39 -32.48 -24.00
CA LYS A 769 -51.46 -31.65 -23.41
C LYS A 769 -52.05 -30.62 -24.37
N GLN A 770 -51.44 -30.38 -25.53
CA GLN A 770 -51.87 -29.38 -26.51
C GLN A 770 -52.22 -30.03 -27.85
N SER A 771 -53.43 -29.77 -28.34
CA SER A 771 -53.83 -30.09 -29.72
C SER A 771 -53.64 -28.87 -30.62
N TYR A 772 -52.95 -29.06 -31.75
CA TYR A 772 -52.72 -28.01 -32.74
C TYR A 772 -53.73 -28.17 -33.88
N ALA A 773 -54.52 -27.12 -34.11
CA ALA A 773 -55.53 -27.07 -35.15
C ALA A 773 -54.94 -26.79 -36.55
N ASP A 774 -53.86 -26.02 -36.63
CA ASP A 774 -53.20 -25.69 -37.90
C ASP A 774 -52.15 -26.74 -38.29
N VAL A 775 -52.20 -27.16 -39.55
CA VAL A 775 -51.37 -28.24 -40.11
C VAL A 775 -49.90 -27.86 -40.16
N ASN A 776 -49.59 -26.62 -40.52
CA ASN A 776 -48.20 -26.16 -40.64
C ASN A 776 -47.53 -26.06 -39.28
N THR A 777 -48.21 -25.51 -38.28
CA THR A 777 -47.70 -25.49 -36.90
C THR A 777 -47.52 -26.90 -36.32
N PHE A 778 -48.45 -27.82 -36.60
CA PHE A 778 -48.32 -29.20 -36.15
C PHE A 778 -47.07 -29.89 -36.74
N ASN A 779 -46.89 -29.81 -38.06
CA ASN A 779 -45.76 -30.44 -38.74
C ASN A 779 -44.41 -29.79 -38.35
N LEU A 780 -44.37 -28.47 -38.13
CA LEU A 780 -43.17 -27.77 -37.64
C LEU A 780 -42.79 -28.26 -36.24
N VAL A 781 -43.77 -28.39 -35.33
CA VAL A 781 -43.53 -28.93 -33.98
C VAL A 781 -43.01 -30.36 -34.05
N GLN A 782 -43.50 -31.21 -34.96
CA GLN A 782 -42.99 -32.57 -35.14
C GLN A 782 -41.52 -32.60 -35.59
N ILE A 783 -41.15 -31.78 -36.59
CA ILE A 783 -39.75 -31.66 -37.05
C ILE A 783 -38.85 -31.20 -35.90
N LEU A 784 -39.29 -30.18 -35.16
CA LEU A 784 -38.56 -29.64 -34.03
C LEU A 784 -38.39 -30.68 -32.92
N LEU A 785 -39.42 -31.46 -32.59
CA LEU A 785 -39.32 -32.54 -31.60
C LEU A 785 -38.35 -33.65 -32.03
N ILE A 786 -38.31 -34.01 -33.32
CA ILE A 786 -37.31 -34.97 -33.85
C ILE A 786 -35.90 -34.41 -33.65
N ALA A 787 -35.66 -33.15 -34.04
CA ALA A 787 -34.37 -32.50 -33.87
C ALA A 787 -33.94 -32.42 -32.39
N PHE A 788 -34.86 -32.04 -31.50
CA PHE A 788 -34.61 -32.01 -30.05
C PHE A 788 -34.32 -33.39 -29.47
N THR A 789 -34.98 -34.44 -29.97
CA THR A 789 -34.75 -35.82 -29.52
C THR A 789 -33.36 -36.31 -29.94
N LEU A 790 -32.98 -36.13 -31.21
CA LEU A 790 -31.64 -36.48 -31.69
C LEU A 790 -30.55 -35.70 -30.96
N GLY A 791 -30.73 -34.38 -30.80
CA GLY A 791 -29.79 -33.54 -30.07
C GLY A 791 -29.65 -33.95 -28.60
N SER A 792 -30.77 -34.23 -27.91
CA SER A 792 -30.73 -34.64 -26.50
C SER A 792 -30.09 -36.02 -26.31
N LEU A 793 -30.35 -36.97 -27.21
CA LEU A 793 -29.70 -38.29 -27.17
C LEU A 793 -28.18 -38.17 -27.40
N ALA A 794 -27.73 -37.34 -28.34
CA ALA A 794 -26.32 -37.07 -28.56
C ALA A 794 -25.67 -36.43 -27.32
N ILE A 795 -26.33 -35.46 -26.69
CA ILE A 795 -25.85 -34.82 -25.46
C ILE A 795 -25.76 -35.83 -24.30
N LEU A 796 -26.75 -36.70 -24.14
CA LEU A 796 -26.73 -37.75 -23.12
C LEU A 796 -25.58 -38.74 -23.34
N PHE A 797 -25.28 -39.09 -24.59
CA PHE A 797 -24.13 -39.92 -24.92
C PHE A 797 -22.81 -39.24 -24.54
N ILE A 798 -22.64 -37.96 -24.91
CA ILE A 798 -21.46 -37.16 -24.54
C ILE A 798 -21.31 -37.08 -23.01
N ALA A 799 -22.42 -36.92 -22.27
CA ALA A 799 -22.40 -36.87 -20.81
C ALA A 799 -21.91 -38.19 -20.18
N VAL A 800 -22.30 -39.34 -20.75
CA VAL A 800 -21.83 -40.66 -20.30
C VAL A 800 -20.35 -40.87 -20.65
N GLU A 801 -19.93 -40.49 -21.85
CA GLU A 801 -18.53 -40.57 -22.30
C GLU A 801 -17.61 -39.75 -21.37
N GLN A 802 -17.94 -38.48 -21.15
CA GLN A 802 -17.19 -37.61 -20.25
C GLN A 802 -17.21 -38.11 -18.80
N GLY A 803 -18.34 -38.67 -18.35
CA GLY A 803 -18.48 -39.22 -17.01
C GLY A 803 -17.65 -40.49 -16.74
N LEU A 804 -17.46 -41.36 -17.73
CA LEU A 804 -16.72 -42.62 -17.56
C LEU A 804 -15.23 -42.48 -17.85
N LEU A 805 -14.86 -41.70 -18.88
CA LEU A 805 -13.48 -41.55 -19.34
C LEU A 805 -12.79 -40.30 -18.80
N GLY A 806 -13.55 -39.28 -18.39
CA GLY A 806 -13.01 -38.02 -17.88
C GLY A 806 -12.61 -38.05 -16.40
N SER A 807 -12.01 -36.94 -15.95
CA SER A 807 -11.80 -36.67 -14.53
C SER A 807 -12.99 -35.88 -13.96
N PRO A 808 -13.44 -36.20 -12.73
CA PRO A 808 -14.55 -35.48 -12.12
C PRO A 808 -14.19 -34.02 -11.87
N ASP A 809 -14.93 -33.09 -12.48
CA ASP A 809 -14.76 -31.67 -12.21
C ASP A 809 -15.56 -31.27 -10.96
N MET A 810 -14.86 -31.23 -9.83
CA MET A 810 -15.40 -30.72 -8.56
C MET A 810 -15.41 -29.19 -8.48
N GLN A 811 -15.01 -28.52 -9.57
CA GLN A 811 -14.93 -27.07 -9.73
C GLN A 811 -14.13 -26.43 -8.60
N ILE A 812 -12.95 -26.98 -8.31
CA ILE A 812 -12.10 -26.51 -7.22
C ILE A 812 -11.45 -25.20 -7.64
N VAL A 813 -11.73 -24.15 -6.87
CA VAL A 813 -11.18 -22.80 -7.08
C VAL A 813 -10.81 -22.16 -5.74
N GLY A 814 -10.36 -20.91 -5.75
CA GLY A 814 -10.03 -20.17 -4.54
C GLY A 814 -8.56 -20.24 -4.21
N ASN A 815 -7.96 -19.07 -3.92
CA ASN A 815 -6.53 -18.91 -3.66
C ASN A 815 -5.62 -19.61 -4.70
N GLN A 816 -5.97 -19.53 -6.00
CA GLN A 816 -5.27 -20.20 -7.11
C GLN A 816 -5.16 -21.73 -6.98
N SER A 817 -6.08 -22.35 -6.24
CA SER A 817 -6.15 -23.80 -6.13
C SER A 817 -6.68 -24.43 -7.42
N THR A 818 -6.19 -25.63 -7.72
CA THR A 818 -6.61 -26.51 -8.82
C THR A 818 -6.90 -27.89 -8.26
N VAL A 819 -7.33 -28.83 -9.10
CA VAL A 819 -7.67 -30.21 -8.68
C VAL A 819 -6.52 -30.92 -7.96
N PHE A 820 -5.27 -30.68 -8.40
CA PHE A 820 -4.08 -31.35 -7.87
C PHE A 820 -3.21 -30.47 -6.98
N ASN A 821 -3.38 -29.15 -7.03
CA ASN A 821 -2.62 -28.20 -6.22
C ASN A 821 -3.57 -27.34 -5.38
N LEU A 822 -3.60 -27.58 -4.07
CA LEU A 822 -4.49 -26.92 -3.14
C LEU A 822 -3.71 -25.95 -2.27
N ASN A 823 -4.15 -24.68 -2.24
CA ASN A 823 -3.40 -23.60 -1.60
C ASN A 823 -4.23 -22.92 -0.51
N TRP A 824 -3.67 -22.85 0.71
CA TRP A 824 -4.21 -22.06 1.81
C TRP A 824 -3.28 -20.90 2.18
N TYR A 825 -3.86 -19.88 2.80
CA TYR A 825 -3.16 -18.73 3.35
C TYR A 825 -3.73 -18.38 4.72
N GLN A 826 -2.83 -18.00 5.64
CA GLN A 826 -3.15 -17.45 6.94
C GLN A 826 -2.28 -16.21 7.16
N ASP A 827 -2.90 -15.11 7.60
CA ASP A 827 -2.23 -13.83 7.77
C ASP A 827 -1.29 -13.83 8.98
N ARG A 828 -1.78 -14.27 10.13
CA ARG A 828 -1.01 -14.48 11.36
C ARG A 828 -1.20 -15.91 11.85
N SER A 829 -0.09 -16.56 12.14
CA SER A 829 0.00 -17.86 12.79
C SER A 829 0.70 -17.69 14.12
N LEU A 830 0.25 -18.45 15.11
CA LEU A 830 0.95 -18.59 16.38
C LEU A 830 2.27 -19.35 16.16
N THR A 831 2.95 -19.72 17.23
CA THR A 831 4.16 -20.55 17.18
C THR A 831 3.93 -21.84 16.38
N THR A 832 2.78 -22.50 16.60
CA THR A 832 2.34 -23.64 15.79
C THR A 832 1.62 -23.19 14.52
N LEU A 833 2.11 -23.70 13.39
CA LEU A 833 1.50 -23.43 12.09
C LEU A 833 0.12 -24.09 12.00
N PRO A 834 -0.86 -23.42 11.36
CA PRO A 834 -2.17 -24.00 11.14
C PRO A 834 -2.07 -25.20 10.19
N THR A 835 -2.98 -26.16 10.37
CA THR A 835 -3.05 -27.35 9.53
C THR A 835 -4.19 -27.26 8.50
N ALA A 836 -3.99 -27.91 7.37
CA ALA A 836 -5.00 -28.09 6.33
C ALA A 836 -5.26 -29.59 6.12
N SER A 837 -6.53 -29.93 5.87
CA SER A 837 -6.98 -31.30 5.66
C SER A 837 -7.73 -31.43 4.34
N VAL A 838 -7.51 -32.53 3.63
CA VAL A 838 -8.18 -32.84 2.37
C VAL A 838 -8.77 -34.24 2.46
N ILE A 839 -10.06 -34.33 2.13
CA ILE A 839 -10.76 -35.59 1.97
C ILE A 839 -10.78 -35.92 0.48
N SER A 840 -10.11 -37.00 0.10
CA SER A 840 -10.05 -37.48 -1.27
C SER A 840 -10.26 -38.99 -1.34
N LEU A 841 -10.84 -39.46 -2.45
CA LEU A 841 -11.05 -40.88 -2.71
C LEU A 841 -10.22 -41.31 -3.93
N PRO A 842 -9.91 -42.62 -4.08
CA PRO A 842 -9.37 -43.14 -5.32
C PRO A 842 -10.32 -42.85 -6.50
N LEU A 843 -9.78 -42.49 -7.67
CA LEU A 843 -10.56 -42.21 -8.88
C LEU A 843 -11.47 -43.38 -9.30
N MET A 844 -11.11 -44.61 -8.92
CA MET A 844 -11.94 -45.80 -9.14
C MET A 844 -13.31 -45.71 -8.46
N SER A 845 -13.41 -45.07 -7.29
CA SER A 845 -14.70 -44.88 -6.60
C SER A 845 -15.66 -44.03 -7.44
N TYR A 846 -15.14 -42.98 -8.10
CA TYR A 846 -15.91 -42.16 -9.03
C TYR A 846 -16.37 -42.96 -10.26
N ARG A 847 -15.45 -43.72 -10.87
CA ARG A 847 -15.75 -44.54 -12.05
C ARG A 847 -16.85 -45.57 -11.78
N ILE A 848 -16.82 -46.23 -10.62
CA ILE A 848 -17.88 -47.17 -10.19
C ILE A 848 -19.21 -46.44 -10.03
N MET A 849 -19.20 -45.26 -9.39
CA MET A 849 -20.41 -44.45 -9.22
C MET A 849 -21.02 -44.02 -10.56
N MET A 850 -20.19 -43.57 -11.51
CA MET A 850 -20.63 -43.18 -12.85
C MET A 850 -21.11 -44.36 -13.69
N LEU A 851 -20.50 -45.55 -13.52
CA LEU A 851 -20.98 -46.78 -14.15
C LEU A 851 -22.41 -47.11 -13.68
N ILE A 852 -22.65 -47.09 -12.37
CA ILE A 852 -23.99 -47.32 -11.78
C ILE A 852 -25.00 -46.31 -12.33
N TRP A 853 -24.61 -45.03 -12.39
CA TRP A 853 -25.45 -43.98 -12.95
C TRP A 853 -25.77 -44.20 -14.44
N SER A 854 -24.78 -44.55 -15.26
CA SER A 854 -24.96 -44.79 -16.69
C SER A 854 -25.89 -45.97 -16.97
N LEU A 855 -25.81 -47.04 -16.16
CA LEU A 855 -26.70 -48.21 -16.27
C LEU A 855 -28.14 -47.83 -15.91
N TRP A 856 -28.33 -47.05 -14.84
CA TRP A 856 -29.64 -46.52 -14.47
C TRP A 856 -30.22 -45.61 -15.57
N LEU A 857 -29.38 -44.76 -16.18
CA LEU A 857 -29.79 -43.87 -17.26
C LEU A 857 -30.22 -44.66 -18.49
N ALA A 858 -29.47 -45.69 -18.89
CA ALA A 858 -29.82 -46.54 -20.03
C ALA A 858 -31.20 -47.21 -19.85
N ILE A 859 -31.48 -47.77 -18.66
CA ILE A 859 -32.79 -48.38 -18.33
C ILE A 859 -33.90 -47.33 -18.33
N SER A 860 -33.64 -46.15 -17.74
CA SER A 860 -34.62 -45.06 -17.66
C SER A 860 -34.93 -44.47 -19.03
N LEU A 861 -33.92 -44.32 -19.89
CA LEU A 861 -34.04 -43.77 -21.24
C LEU A 861 -34.95 -44.64 -22.12
N LEU A 862 -34.87 -45.98 -22.02
CA LEU A 862 -35.79 -46.88 -22.73
C LEU A 862 -37.25 -46.63 -22.35
N ASN A 863 -37.52 -46.37 -21.06
CA ASN A 863 -38.86 -46.03 -20.59
C ASN A 863 -39.30 -44.65 -21.07
N TRP A 864 -38.38 -43.66 -21.06
CA TRP A 864 -38.67 -42.31 -21.53
C TRP A 864 -38.89 -42.25 -23.04
N LEU A 865 -38.19 -43.05 -23.85
CA LEU A 865 -38.40 -43.14 -25.29
C LEU A 865 -39.75 -43.77 -25.64
N LYS A 866 -40.17 -44.81 -24.90
CA LYS A 866 -41.53 -45.38 -25.04
C LYS A 866 -42.60 -44.33 -24.75
N TRP A 867 -42.46 -43.59 -23.66
CA TRP A 867 -43.37 -42.49 -23.32
C TRP A 867 -43.30 -41.36 -24.35
N GLY A 868 -42.10 -40.96 -24.77
CA GLY A 868 -41.89 -39.93 -25.79
C GLY A 868 -42.54 -40.28 -27.12
N TRP A 869 -42.50 -41.55 -27.53
CA TRP A 869 -43.19 -42.05 -28.72
C TRP A 869 -44.72 -41.95 -28.59
N GLN A 870 -45.28 -42.25 -27.41
CA GLN A 870 -46.71 -42.04 -27.13
C GLN A 870 -47.10 -40.56 -27.22
N CYS A 871 -46.27 -39.65 -26.70
CA CYS A 871 -46.49 -38.21 -26.80
C CYS A 871 -46.37 -37.70 -28.25
N PHE A 872 -45.39 -38.21 -29.00
CA PHE A 872 -45.13 -37.83 -30.39
C PHE A 872 -46.25 -38.26 -31.35
N SER A 873 -46.79 -39.47 -31.14
CA SER A 873 -47.88 -40.05 -31.95
C SER A 873 -49.28 -39.55 -31.56
N TYR A 874 -49.40 -38.79 -30.46
CA TYR A 874 -50.67 -38.23 -30.02
C TYR A 874 -51.22 -37.21 -31.04
N ASP A 875 -52.45 -37.45 -31.51
CA ASP A 875 -53.16 -36.67 -32.55
C ASP A 875 -52.58 -36.84 -33.98
N GLY A 876 -51.94 -37.99 -34.25
CA GLY A 876 -51.40 -38.40 -35.56
C GLY A 876 -49.90 -38.11 -35.74
N LEU A 877 -49.29 -38.66 -36.79
CA LEU A 877 -47.85 -38.47 -37.08
C LEU A 877 -47.59 -37.22 -37.94
N TRP A 878 -48.34 -37.05 -39.03
CA TRP A 878 -48.27 -35.91 -39.94
C TRP A 878 -49.67 -35.50 -40.37
N LYS A 879 -49.98 -34.20 -40.37
CA LYS A 879 -51.25 -33.69 -40.90
C LYS A 879 -51.06 -33.24 -42.34
N LYS A 880 -51.99 -33.59 -43.23
CA LYS A 880 -52.05 -33.10 -44.62
C LYS A 880 -52.97 -31.88 -44.68
N SER A 881 -52.63 -30.84 -45.45
CA SER A 881 -53.56 -29.72 -45.62
C SER A 881 -54.77 -30.20 -46.40
N LEU A 882 -55.97 -29.87 -45.94
CA LEU A 882 -57.18 -30.10 -46.73
C LEU A 882 -57.04 -29.32 -48.06
N PRO A 883 -57.35 -29.93 -49.22
CA PRO A 883 -57.44 -29.18 -50.46
C PRO A 883 -58.52 -28.09 -50.28
N GLY A 884 -58.18 -26.83 -50.57
CA GLY A 884 -59.11 -25.72 -50.43
C GLY A 884 -60.40 -26.00 -51.21
N SER A 885 -61.55 -25.76 -50.59
CA SER A 885 -62.83 -25.85 -51.28
C SER A 885 -62.80 -24.92 -52.49
N LYS A 886 -62.90 -25.50 -53.69
CA LYS A 886 -63.43 -24.76 -54.82
C LYS A 886 -64.80 -24.25 -54.37
N LYS A 887 -64.98 -22.93 -54.34
CA LYS A 887 -66.31 -22.33 -54.43
C LYS A 887 -66.96 -22.90 -55.69
N GLU A 888 -67.93 -23.79 -55.53
CA GLU A 888 -68.90 -24.04 -56.57
C GLU A 888 -69.76 -22.78 -56.70
N SER A 889 -69.59 -22.08 -57.80
CA SER A 889 -70.57 -21.15 -58.33
C SER A 889 -71.67 -21.97 -59.02
N ALA A 890 -72.85 -22.01 -58.42
CA ALA A 890 -74.13 -22.17 -59.10
C ALA A 890 -75.16 -21.32 -58.35
#